data_AF-A0A4U7AY60-F1
#
_entry.id   AF-A0A4U7AY60-F1
#
_cell.length_a   1.000
_cell.length_b   1.000
_cell.length_c   1.000
_cell.angle_alpha   90.00
_cell.angle_beta   90.00
_cell.angle_gamma   90.00
#
_symmetry.space_group_name_H-M   'P 1'
#
loop_
_entity.id
_entity.type
_entity.pdbx_description
1 polymer ?
#
loop_
_entity_poly.entity_id
_entity_poly.type
_entity_poly.pdbx_seq_one_letter_code
_entity_poly.pdbx_strand_id
1 'polypeptide(L)'
;MKPFLWPSILLAAAASALPSTLLSRQSNAIAPALPNSNVRVRLNPSKVRDTGDTDYVTWTVAEGPTSTFVTNTTGLSFTLSAASGRLNGNWNKAVYSRIITALGERVVGQGISTVTDGGDNAGGVALKLSISGLAAGEHSILAWHNAWDALKGGAASLTVTANGAEAAKGVKQSVRVDNIWESGSSFVKFTARQGETVEVVYTPDTAGDGRAFLNGFEIDGPALENQISFPTPAHRDERVVPIENTTDIPVSWRAAKVAGATYNVYLGTSPSELKSVATGLPEPSTLFNDVNTQATYYWRVDVVSGNGTHAGRVFTFRAAQLAFPDAEGYGRFARGGRGGKVIRVTTLEDSLNEGTLRHALTVAKGPRIIVFDIGGVITTTSRISVSGQYVTLAGQTAPGKGIVIQGYPLGLTGATDIIFRHIRVRPGTVSNQTIDGMGMQGSNHAILDRCSMGWTIDEAFSSRDANNITFQRNMISEPLNIAGHKNYPAGTAHGFAGSIGGEVGSFHHNLIAHAEGRSWSMAGGVDDNAAFAGKLDIRNNVVYNFGKRVTDGGAHQGQFVGNLYKQGPASNLTYTLRAQYEDDMPGSQSYYCAGNAMPGLFDGTSEQFVGDGTGKKANIACWADVTIGNVTYQKFVEQPFFEPFVETQSATEAYKRVLSDSGVSQPVQDEHDKRIINETLTGTATYTGSVGGRKGIIDNPKDVGGLEEFPTVKRSAEWDADGDGIADWWDGSTGGEGYDVIEGYLNFMADPHVFVAPESSVEIDLGALARGFVEPTFTVEGATLGSVQVSGSTATYTSKGAGVERLIVAIEDAEGSKWSRPFGVAVFEGAGEVE
;
A
#
# COMPACT_ATOMS: atom_id res chain seq x y z
N MET A 1 32.70 -26.81 23.05
CA MET A 1 32.81 -28.04 22.22
C MET A 1 31.80 -29.07 22.70
N LYS A 2 30.76 -29.27 21.87
CA LYS A 2 29.79 -30.38 21.74
C LYS A 2 28.53 -29.75 21.15
N PRO A 3 28.27 -29.87 19.84
CA PRO A 3 27.07 -29.35 19.23
C PRO A 3 25.92 -30.32 19.53
N PHE A 4 24.81 -29.82 20.07
CA PHE A 4 23.57 -30.58 20.19
C PHE A 4 22.59 -30.01 19.17
N LEU A 5 22.21 -30.85 18.22
CA LEU A 5 21.22 -30.61 17.18
C LEU A 5 19.85 -30.29 17.80
N TRP A 6 19.26 -29.18 17.40
CA TRP A 6 17.82 -28.92 17.51
C TRP A 6 17.15 -29.20 16.16
N PRO A 7 16.01 -29.91 16.13
CA PRO A 7 15.28 -30.18 14.91
C PRO A 7 14.47 -28.93 14.55
N SER A 8 14.86 -28.27 13.46
CA SER A 8 14.03 -27.24 12.81
C SER A 8 12.76 -27.90 12.29
N ILE A 9 11.61 -27.50 12.83
CA ILE A 9 10.32 -27.77 12.21
C ILE A 9 10.22 -26.84 11.01
N LEU A 10 10.55 -27.40 9.84
CA LEU A 10 10.30 -26.79 8.53
C LEU A 10 8.81 -26.48 8.39
N LEU A 11 8.47 -25.22 8.13
CA LEU A 11 7.27 -24.93 7.37
C LEU A 11 7.41 -25.66 6.04
N ALA A 12 6.50 -26.60 5.80
CA ALA A 12 6.35 -27.26 4.53
C ALA A 12 5.89 -26.24 3.48
N ALA A 13 6.85 -25.52 2.88
CA ALA A 13 6.73 -25.16 1.49
C ALA A 13 6.68 -26.48 0.74
N ALA A 14 5.52 -26.82 0.16
CA ALA A 14 5.43 -27.87 -0.84
C ALA A 14 6.15 -27.38 -2.11
N ALA A 15 7.47 -27.24 -2.05
CA ALA A 15 8.34 -27.30 -3.21
C ALA A 15 8.32 -28.75 -3.65
N SER A 16 7.36 -29.12 -4.49
CA SER A 16 7.49 -30.32 -5.30
C SER A 16 8.81 -30.19 -6.05
N ALA A 17 9.67 -31.20 -5.89
CA ALA A 17 10.92 -31.30 -6.62
C ALA A 17 10.62 -31.09 -8.12
N LEU A 18 11.07 -29.96 -8.67
CA LEU A 18 11.02 -29.69 -10.10
C LEU A 18 11.81 -30.80 -10.79
N PRO A 19 11.19 -31.62 -11.67
CA PRO A 19 11.95 -32.52 -12.51
C PRO A 19 12.83 -31.67 -13.41
N SER A 20 14.13 -31.93 -13.41
CA SER A 20 15.17 -31.27 -14.21
C SER A 20 15.09 -31.58 -15.72
N THR A 21 13.88 -31.74 -16.25
CA THR A 21 13.63 -31.97 -17.68
C THR A 21 12.40 -31.19 -18.13
N LEU A 22 12.52 -29.87 -18.28
CA LEU A 22 11.57 -29.03 -19.02
C LEU A 22 12.33 -28.29 -20.12
N LEU A 23 12.73 -29.03 -21.16
CA LEU A 23 12.86 -28.45 -22.48
C LEU A 23 11.44 -28.33 -23.06
N SER A 24 10.66 -27.35 -22.59
CA SER A 24 9.47 -26.93 -23.32
C SER A 24 9.93 -26.31 -24.64
N ARG A 25 9.35 -26.74 -25.76
CA ARG A 25 9.53 -26.04 -27.03
C ARG A 25 9.03 -24.61 -26.85
N GLN A 26 9.94 -23.64 -26.77
CA GLN A 26 9.62 -22.23 -27.03
C GLN A 26 9.09 -22.16 -28.46
N SER A 27 7.78 -22.22 -28.62
CA SER A 27 7.13 -21.84 -29.86
C SER A 27 6.74 -20.37 -29.72
N ASN A 28 7.01 -19.53 -30.72
CA ASN A 28 6.61 -18.11 -30.70
C ASN A 28 5.30 -17.90 -31.46
N ALA A 29 4.36 -18.85 -31.35
CA ALA A 29 3.08 -18.77 -32.03
C ALA A 29 2.20 -17.71 -31.36
N ILE A 30 1.44 -16.99 -32.19
CA ILE A 30 0.47 -16.01 -31.70
C ILE A 30 -0.70 -16.76 -31.07
N ALA A 31 -1.14 -16.28 -29.91
CA ALA A 31 -2.31 -16.76 -29.22
C ALA A 31 -3.56 -16.74 -30.14
N PRO A 32 -4.32 -17.84 -30.25
CA PRO A 32 -5.55 -17.86 -31.02
C PRO A 32 -6.51 -16.74 -30.59
N ALA A 33 -7.15 -16.09 -31.58
CA ALA A 33 -8.14 -15.05 -31.35
C ALA A 33 -9.40 -15.64 -30.69
N LEU A 34 -10.02 -14.85 -29.82
CA LEU A 34 -11.33 -15.18 -29.27
C LEU A 34 -12.41 -15.01 -30.35
N PRO A 35 -13.55 -15.72 -30.24
CA PRO A 35 -14.69 -15.49 -31.12
C PRO A 35 -15.11 -14.01 -31.12
N ASN A 36 -15.48 -13.46 -32.29
CA ASN A 36 -15.91 -12.05 -32.40
C ASN A 36 -17.17 -11.72 -31.57
N SER A 37 -17.96 -12.74 -31.24
CA SER A 37 -19.14 -12.65 -30.39
C SER A 37 -18.82 -12.73 -28.89
N ASN A 38 -17.57 -13.05 -28.52
CA ASN A 38 -17.19 -13.21 -27.12
C ASN A 38 -17.31 -11.86 -26.39
N VAL A 39 -18.18 -11.83 -25.38
CA VAL A 39 -18.35 -10.67 -24.52
C VAL A 39 -18.67 -11.12 -23.10
N ARG A 40 -18.05 -10.45 -22.14
CA ARG A 40 -18.23 -10.67 -20.70
C ARG A 40 -18.97 -9.47 -20.11
N VAL A 41 -20.11 -9.73 -19.51
CA VAL A 41 -20.98 -8.69 -18.94
C VAL A 41 -21.14 -8.92 -17.44
N ARG A 42 -20.89 -7.86 -16.66
CA ARG A 42 -21.21 -7.78 -15.24
C ARG A 42 -22.50 -6.99 -15.08
N LEU A 43 -23.44 -7.52 -14.29
CA LEU A 43 -24.65 -6.77 -13.93
C LEU A 43 -24.38 -5.91 -12.70
N ASN A 44 -24.47 -4.59 -12.86
CA ASN A 44 -24.27 -3.62 -11.80
C ASN A 44 -25.61 -3.01 -11.38
N PRO A 45 -26.10 -3.26 -10.16
CA PRO A 45 -27.30 -2.57 -9.68
C PRO A 45 -27.04 -1.07 -9.64
N SER A 46 -28.00 -0.25 -10.10
CA SER A 46 -27.85 1.21 -10.14
C SER A 46 -27.53 1.89 -8.81
N LYS A 47 -27.84 1.25 -7.67
CA LYS A 47 -27.51 1.71 -6.32
C LYS A 47 -26.10 1.32 -5.85
N VAL A 48 -25.42 0.46 -6.60
CA VAL A 48 -24.02 0.08 -6.37
C VAL A 48 -23.16 1.03 -7.20
N ARG A 49 -22.21 1.70 -6.53
CA ARG A 49 -21.23 2.56 -7.21
C ARG A 49 -20.49 1.73 -8.26
N ASP A 50 -20.13 2.29 -9.40
CA ASP A 50 -19.16 1.63 -10.28
C ASP A 50 -17.74 1.96 -9.81
N THR A 51 -16.92 0.93 -9.63
CA THR A 51 -15.50 1.07 -9.26
C THR A 51 -14.59 1.30 -10.45
N GLY A 52 -15.11 1.26 -11.69
CA GLY A 52 -14.35 1.49 -12.91
C GLY A 52 -13.51 0.29 -13.37
N ASP A 53 -13.86 -0.92 -12.89
CA ASP A 53 -13.23 -2.17 -13.33
C ASP A 53 -13.57 -2.48 -14.79
N THR A 54 -12.55 -2.72 -15.61
CA THR A 54 -12.66 -2.93 -17.06
C THR A 54 -12.57 -4.41 -17.48
N ASP A 55 -12.40 -5.36 -16.55
CA ASP A 55 -12.30 -6.79 -16.91
C ASP A 55 -13.60 -7.35 -17.49
N TYR A 56 -14.72 -6.70 -17.19
CA TYR A 56 -16.06 -7.00 -17.67
C TYR A 56 -16.73 -5.72 -18.16
N VAL A 57 -17.51 -5.85 -19.23
CA VAL A 57 -18.42 -4.78 -19.64
C VAL A 57 -19.47 -4.58 -18.56
N THR A 58 -19.60 -3.37 -18.04
CA THR A 58 -20.55 -3.07 -16.95
C THR A 58 -21.91 -2.68 -17.51
N TRP A 59 -22.93 -3.47 -17.19
CA TRP A 59 -24.33 -3.13 -17.45
C TRP A 59 -24.98 -2.62 -16.17
N THR A 60 -25.22 -1.31 -16.10
CA THR A 60 -25.98 -0.70 -15.00
C THR A 60 -27.48 -0.97 -15.14
N VAL A 61 -28.05 -1.67 -14.16
CA VAL A 61 -29.46 -2.09 -14.14
C VAL A 61 -30.23 -1.28 -13.11
N ALA A 62 -31.17 -0.48 -13.60
CA ALA A 62 -32.11 0.27 -12.77
C ALA A 62 -33.21 -0.66 -12.21
N GLU A 63 -33.81 -0.25 -11.09
CA GLU A 63 -34.96 -0.97 -10.54
C GLU A 63 -36.19 -0.74 -11.41
N GLY A 64 -36.73 -1.81 -12.01
CA GLY A 64 -37.81 -1.69 -12.98
C GLY A 64 -38.19 -3.04 -13.59
N PRO A 65 -39.28 -3.13 -14.36
CA PRO A 65 -39.72 -4.40 -14.94
C PRO A 65 -38.73 -4.96 -15.97
N THR A 66 -37.97 -4.09 -16.63
CA THR A 66 -36.98 -4.45 -17.64
C THR A 66 -35.83 -3.44 -17.70
N SER A 67 -34.69 -3.88 -18.20
CA SER A 67 -33.52 -3.07 -18.54
C SER A 67 -32.94 -3.56 -19.86
N THR A 68 -32.37 -2.66 -20.66
CA THR A 68 -31.72 -2.99 -21.94
C THR A 68 -30.33 -2.38 -21.99
N PHE A 69 -29.39 -3.09 -22.61
CA PHE A 69 -28.00 -2.69 -22.76
C PHE A 69 -27.42 -3.18 -24.08
N VAL A 70 -26.67 -2.32 -24.77
CA VAL A 70 -25.98 -2.66 -26.01
C VAL A 70 -24.49 -2.57 -25.77
N THR A 71 -23.74 -3.62 -26.15
CA THR A 71 -22.29 -3.61 -26.01
C THR A 71 -21.66 -2.78 -27.12
N ASN A 72 -20.72 -1.91 -26.75
CA ASN A 72 -19.94 -1.18 -27.75
C ASN A 72 -18.87 -2.06 -28.41
N THR A 73 -18.54 -3.21 -27.81
CA THR A 73 -17.49 -4.12 -28.30
C THR A 73 -17.97 -5.06 -29.39
N THR A 74 -19.18 -5.61 -29.25
CA THR A 74 -19.73 -6.60 -30.19
C THR A 74 -21.00 -6.12 -30.90
N GLY A 75 -21.62 -5.04 -30.43
CA GLY A 75 -22.91 -4.56 -30.94
C GLY A 75 -24.11 -5.41 -30.52
N LEU A 76 -23.90 -6.41 -29.65
CA LEU A 76 -24.97 -7.26 -29.13
C LEU A 76 -25.89 -6.45 -28.21
N SER A 77 -27.19 -6.67 -28.35
CA SER A 77 -28.21 -6.07 -27.49
C SER A 77 -28.74 -7.11 -26.51
N PHE A 78 -28.77 -6.74 -25.23
CA PHE A 78 -29.26 -7.54 -24.12
C PHE A 78 -30.45 -6.86 -23.46
N THR A 79 -31.53 -7.60 -23.22
CA THR A 79 -32.68 -7.13 -22.44
C THR A 79 -32.94 -8.09 -21.29
N LEU A 80 -32.88 -7.59 -20.06
CA LEU A 80 -33.20 -8.33 -18.84
C LEU A 80 -34.61 -7.93 -18.39
N SER A 81 -35.44 -8.90 -18.00
CA SER A 81 -36.79 -8.65 -17.49
C SER A 81 -37.16 -9.62 -16.38
N ALA A 82 -37.97 -9.17 -15.43
CA ALA A 82 -38.63 -10.03 -14.45
C ALA A 82 -39.95 -10.56 -15.04
N ALA A 83 -40.27 -11.84 -14.81
CA ALA A 83 -41.54 -12.42 -15.27
C ALA A 83 -42.77 -11.77 -14.60
N SER A 84 -42.60 -11.28 -13.36
CA SER A 84 -43.55 -10.47 -12.61
C SER A 84 -42.78 -9.56 -11.63
N GLY A 85 -43.40 -8.49 -11.15
CA GLY A 85 -42.73 -7.51 -10.28
C GLY A 85 -41.62 -6.73 -10.99
N ARG A 86 -40.51 -6.47 -10.29
CA ARG A 86 -39.41 -5.60 -10.76
C ARG A 86 -38.04 -6.25 -10.53
N LEU A 87 -37.10 -5.95 -11.42
CA LEU A 87 -35.67 -6.17 -11.22
C LEU A 87 -35.19 -5.31 -10.05
N ASN A 88 -34.39 -5.89 -9.16
CA ASN A 88 -33.67 -5.21 -8.10
C ASN A 88 -32.34 -5.91 -7.89
N GLY A 89 -31.32 -5.21 -7.42
CA GLY A 89 -30.02 -5.82 -7.16
C GLY A 89 -29.46 -5.41 -5.82
N ASN A 90 -28.36 -6.02 -5.40
CA ASN A 90 -27.59 -5.58 -4.24
C ASN A 90 -26.14 -6.09 -4.34
N TRP A 91 -25.35 -5.85 -3.30
CA TRP A 91 -23.96 -6.29 -3.22
C TRP A 91 -23.62 -6.86 -1.84
N ASN A 92 -22.59 -7.70 -1.80
CA ASN A 92 -21.92 -8.10 -0.57
C ASN A 92 -20.89 -7.03 -0.21
N LYS A 93 -21.11 -6.31 0.89
CA LYS A 93 -20.25 -5.19 1.33
C LYS A 93 -18.79 -5.61 1.48
N ALA A 94 -18.51 -6.75 2.13
CA ALA A 94 -17.17 -7.28 2.37
C ALA A 94 -16.36 -7.45 1.07
N VAL A 95 -16.95 -8.15 0.09
CA VAL A 95 -16.35 -8.36 -1.23
C VAL A 95 -16.20 -7.05 -2.00
N TYR A 96 -17.09 -6.07 -1.75
CA TYR A 96 -17.07 -4.78 -2.44
C TYR A 96 -16.06 -3.78 -1.85
N SER A 97 -15.73 -3.89 -0.56
CA SER A 97 -14.78 -2.98 0.12
C SER A 97 -13.32 -3.40 0.01
N ARG A 98 -13.02 -4.67 -0.33
CA ARG A 98 -11.63 -5.13 -0.46
C ARG A 98 -10.94 -4.63 -1.74
N ILE A 99 -9.60 -4.62 -1.69
CA ILE A 99 -8.74 -4.51 -2.88
C ILE A 99 -8.91 -5.78 -3.71
N ILE A 100 -9.18 -5.61 -5.01
CA ILE A 100 -9.43 -6.71 -5.94
C ILE A 100 -8.08 -7.30 -6.36
N THR A 101 -7.85 -8.58 -6.06
CA THR A 101 -6.63 -9.32 -6.46
C THR A 101 -6.93 -10.48 -7.40
N ALA A 102 -8.21 -10.76 -7.68
CA ALA A 102 -8.61 -11.80 -8.61
C ALA A 102 -9.61 -11.28 -9.65
N LEU A 103 -9.53 -11.87 -10.85
CA LEU A 103 -10.43 -11.53 -11.94
C LEU A 103 -11.85 -12.03 -11.62
N GLY A 104 -12.82 -11.12 -11.66
CA GLY A 104 -14.25 -11.46 -11.55
C GLY A 104 -14.84 -11.43 -10.14
N GLU A 105 -14.09 -11.08 -9.09
CA GLU A 105 -14.65 -10.95 -7.72
C GLU A 105 -15.84 -9.98 -7.66
N ARG A 106 -15.71 -8.85 -8.36
CA ARG A 106 -16.79 -7.87 -8.49
C ARG A 106 -17.98 -8.38 -9.30
N VAL A 107 -17.83 -9.42 -10.11
CA VAL A 107 -18.97 -10.03 -10.80
C VAL A 107 -19.83 -10.73 -9.78
N VAL A 108 -19.27 -11.65 -9.00
CA VAL A 108 -20.05 -12.47 -8.06
C VAL A 108 -20.40 -11.77 -6.76
N GLY A 109 -19.69 -10.69 -6.40
CA GLY A 109 -19.99 -9.87 -5.22
C GLY A 109 -21.26 -9.02 -5.32
N GLN A 110 -21.89 -8.91 -6.50
CA GLN A 110 -23.11 -8.13 -6.73
C GLN A 110 -23.99 -8.81 -7.78
N GLY A 111 -25.24 -8.38 -7.95
CA GLY A 111 -26.06 -8.91 -9.04
C GLY A 111 -27.50 -8.43 -9.00
N ILE A 112 -28.31 -9.03 -9.86
CA ILE A 112 -29.74 -8.73 -10.02
C ILE A 112 -30.58 -9.95 -9.63
N SER A 113 -31.72 -9.65 -9.01
CA SER A 113 -32.78 -10.54 -8.60
C SER A 113 -34.12 -9.79 -8.70
N THR A 114 -35.17 -10.29 -8.04
CA THR A 114 -36.54 -9.82 -8.20
C THR A 114 -37.15 -9.34 -6.88
N VAL A 115 -37.95 -8.28 -6.98
CA VAL A 115 -38.81 -7.76 -5.91
C VAL A 115 -40.25 -7.63 -6.39
N THR A 116 -41.19 -7.61 -5.46
CA THR A 116 -42.60 -7.31 -5.70
C THR A 116 -42.76 -5.82 -6.03
N ASP A 117 -43.93 -5.41 -6.51
CA ASP A 117 -44.23 -4.00 -6.74
C ASP A 117 -44.20 -3.17 -5.43
N GLY A 118 -44.35 -3.84 -4.27
CA GLY A 118 -44.20 -3.24 -2.94
C GLY A 118 -42.76 -3.13 -2.45
N GLY A 119 -41.78 -3.65 -3.20
CA GLY A 119 -40.35 -3.57 -2.87
C GLY A 119 -39.80 -4.74 -2.04
N ASP A 120 -40.65 -5.68 -1.62
CA ASP A 120 -40.21 -6.90 -0.92
C ASP A 120 -39.56 -7.91 -1.87
N ASN A 121 -38.61 -8.71 -1.38
CA ASN A 121 -38.03 -9.81 -2.15
C ASN A 121 -39.13 -10.74 -2.73
N ALA A 122 -39.06 -11.03 -4.03
CA ALA A 122 -40.04 -11.87 -4.71
C ALA A 122 -39.44 -13.22 -5.13
N GLY A 123 -39.79 -14.29 -4.41
CA GLY A 123 -39.44 -15.67 -4.76
C GLY A 123 -40.36 -16.27 -5.84
N GLY A 124 -39.91 -17.31 -6.52
CA GLY A 124 -40.63 -17.98 -7.61
C GLY A 124 -40.69 -17.20 -8.93
N VAL A 125 -40.04 -16.03 -8.99
CA VAL A 125 -40.05 -15.17 -10.18
C VAL A 125 -38.84 -15.47 -11.05
N ALA A 126 -39.08 -15.76 -12.33
CA ALA A 126 -38.03 -16.01 -13.29
C ALA A 126 -37.38 -14.70 -13.80
N LEU A 127 -36.07 -14.77 -14.05
CA LEU A 127 -35.33 -13.74 -14.79
C LEU A 127 -35.20 -14.18 -16.25
N LYS A 128 -35.58 -13.32 -17.18
CA LYS A 128 -35.44 -13.55 -18.62
C LYS A 128 -34.38 -12.62 -19.21
N LEU A 129 -33.35 -13.20 -19.83
CA LEU A 129 -32.33 -12.51 -20.62
C LEU A 129 -32.60 -12.75 -22.11
N SER A 130 -32.88 -11.68 -22.84
CA SER A 130 -33.08 -11.69 -24.30
C SER A 130 -31.84 -11.16 -24.99
N ILE A 131 -31.37 -11.85 -26.03
CA ILE A 131 -30.14 -11.53 -26.76
C ILE A 131 -30.45 -11.34 -28.24
N SER A 132 -30.09 -10.18 -28.79
CA SER A 132 -30.29 -9.85 -30.20
C SER A 132 -28.96 -9.43 -30.85
N GLY A 133 -28.83 -9.69 -32.16
CA GLY A 133 -27.63 -9.35 -32.94
C GLY A 133 -26.61 -10.47 -33.06
N LEU A 134 -26.89 -11.67 -32.52
CA LEU A 134 -26.07 -12.86 -32.77
C LEU A 134 -26.11 -13.27 -34.25
N ALA A 135 -24.98 -13.75 -34.76
CA ALA A 135 -24.93 -14.38 -36.07
C ALA A 135 -25.75 -15.69 -36.07
N ALA A 136 -26.16 -16.17 -37.24
CA ALA A 136 -26.76 -17.49 -37.31
C ALA A 136 -25.71 -18.57 -37.02
N GLY A 137 -26.01 -19.49 -36.10
CA GLY A 137 -25.07 -20.55 -35.72
C GLY A 137 -25.22 -21.05 -34.29
N GLU A 138 -24.30 -21.92 -33.89
CA GLU A 138 -24.17 -22.40 -32.51
C GLU A 138 -23.50 -21.34 -31.64
N HIS A 139 -24.10 -21.08 -30.49
CA HIS A 139 -23.61 -20.15 -29.49
C HIS A 139 -23.72 -20.77 -28.09
N SER A 140 -23.03 -20.17 -27.12
CA SER A 140 -23.14 -20.55 -25.72
C SER A 140 -23.21 -19.35 -24.78
N ILE A 141 -23.78 -19.58 -23.60
CA ILE A 141 -23.75 -18.64 -22.48
C ILE A 141 -23.27 -19.36 -21.21
N LEU A 142 -22.26 -18.78 -20.57
CA LEU A 142 -21.86 -19.08 -19.19
C LEU A 142 -22.44 -17.98 -18.30
N ALA A 143 -23.25 -18.30 -17.30
CA ALA A 143 -23.81 -17.33 -16.36
C ALA A 143 -23.45 -17.68 -14.91
N TRP A 144 -23.23 -16.66 -14.07
CA TRP A 144 -22.94 -16.81 -12.65
C TRP A 144 -24.16 -16.50 -11.78
N HIS A 145 -24.32 -17.31 -10.73
CA HIS A 145 -25.46 -17.33 -9.81
C HIS A 145 -24.96 -17.43 -8.36
N ASN A 146 -24.89 -16.29 -7.70
CA ASN A 146 -24.37 -16.11 -6.35
C ASN A 146 -25.21 -15.09 -5.58
N ALA A 147 -25.79 -15.51 -4.48
CA ALA A 147 -26.53 -14.64 -3.58
C ALA A 147 -25.58 -13.76 -2.77
N TRP A 148 -25.85 -12.45 -2.73
CA TRP A 148 -25.11 -11.49 -1.90
C TRP A 148 -25.56 -11.50 -0.42
N ASP A 149 -26.78 -11.97 -0.15
CA ASP A 149 -27.34 -12.09 1.20
C ASP A 149 -26.73 -13.29 1.94
N ALA A 150 -26.62 -13.21 3.28
CA ALA A 150 -26.22 -14.36 4.10
C ALA A 150 -27.39 -15.34 4.29
N LEU A 151 -27.73 -16.08 3.24
CA LEU A 151 -28.89 -16.97 3.23
C LEU A 151 -28.64 -18.25 4.05
N LYS A 152 -29.10 -18.28 5.30
CA LYS A 152 -28.96 -19.45 6.21
C LYS A 152 -29.64 -20.72 5.68
N GLY A 153 -30.72 -20.59 4.90
CA GLY A 153 -31.43 -21.71 4.26
C GLY A 153 -30.89 -22.10 2.88
N GLY A 154 -29.81 -21.46 2.41
CA GLY A 154 -29.31 -21.61 1.05
C GLY A 154 -30.15 -20.85 0.02
N ALA A 155 -29.64 -20.82 -1.22
CA ALA A 155 -30.33 -20.26 -2.37
C ALA A 155 -31.14 -21.35 -3.12
N ALA A 156 -32.19 -20.94 -3.84
CA ALA A 156 -32.97 -21.83 -4.70
C ALA A 156 -32.10 -22.50 -5.78
N SER A 157 -32.53 -23.64 -6.31
CA SER A 157 -31.92 -24.17 -7.54
C SER A 157 -32.63 -23.59 -8.77
N LEU A 158 -31.94 -23.52 -9.92
CA LEU A 158 -32.52 -22.99 -11.16
C LEU A 158 -32.83 -24.11 -12.16
N THR A 159 -33.93 -23.93 -12.89
CA THR A 159 -34.12 -24.51 -14.22
C THR A 159 -33.82 -23.43 -15.24
N VAL A 160 -33.01 -23.76 -16.24
CA VAL A 160 -32.61 -22.84 -17.31
C VAL A 160 -33.20 -23.32 -18.62
N THR A 161 -33.93 -22.46 -19.32
CA THR A 161 -34.40 -22.72 -20.68
C THR A 161 -33.72 -21.80 -21.68
N ALA A 162 -33.53 -22.28 -22.90
CA ALA A 162 -33.08 -21.48 -24.04
C ALA A 162 -34.06 -21.68 -25.20
N ASN A 163 -34.60 -20.59 -25.73
CA ASN A 163 -35.64 -20.60 -26.77
C ASN A 163 -36.83 -21.51 -26.42
N GLY A 164 -37.21 -21.52 -25.14
CA GLY A 164 -38.33 -22.32 -24.60
C GLY A 164 -38.01 -23.79 -24.33
N ALA A 165 -36.85 -24.32 -24.72
CA ALA A 165 -36.44 -25.69 -24.42
C ALA A 165 -35.63 -25.75 -23.11
N GLU A 166 -35.86 -26.79 -22.29
CA GLU A 166 -35.06 -27.03 -21.08
C GLU A 166 -33.61 -27.32 -21.46
N ALA A 167 -32.69 -26.47 -21.00
CA ALA A 167 -31.26 -26.57 -21.27
C ALA A 167 -30.47 -27.09 -20.06
N ALA A 168 -30.92 -26.77 -18.84
CA ALA A 168 -30.34 -27.29 -17.61
C ALA A 168 -31.38 -27.31 -16.49
N LYS A 169 -31.22 -28.22 -15.53
CA LYS A 169 -32.12 -28.37 -14.37
C LYS A 169 -31.34 -28.62 -13.10
N GLY A 170 -31.80 -28.05 -11.98
CA GLY A 170 -31.16 -28.21 -10.68
C GLY A 170 -29.83 -27.46 -10.55
N VAL A 171 -29.63 -26.42 -11.35
CA VAL A 171 -28.42 -25.57 -11.31
C VAL A 171 -28.33 -24.93 -9.92
N LYS A 172 -27.19 -25.13 -9.25
CA LYS A 172 -26.97 -24.59 -7.91
C LYS A 172 -26.54 -23.13 -7.96
N GLN A 173 -27.13 -22.33 -7.09
CA GLN A 173 -26.70 -20.98 -6.80
C GLN A 173 -25.84 -21.00 -5.53
N SER A 174 -24.72 -20.29 -5.53
CA SER A 174 -23.88 -20.16 -4.35
C SER A 174 -24.35 -19.02 -3.45
N VAL A 175 -23.83 -18.95 -2.23
CA VAL A 175 -24.12 -17.88 -1.27
C VAL A 175 -22.80 -17.28 -0.84
N ARG A 176 -22.61 -15.98 -1.11
CA ARG A 176 -21.43 -15.19 -0.73
C ARG A 176 -20.08 -15.80 -1.11
N VAL A 177 -20.04 -16.62 -2.16
CA VAL A 177 -18.75 -16.97 -2.79
C VAL A 177 -18.19 -15.71 -3.44
N ASP A 178 -16.90 -15.48 -3.27
CA ASP A 178 -16.25 -14.21 -3.59
C ASP A 178 -15.40 -14.27 -4.86
N ASN A 179 -15.42 -15.40 -5.56
CA ASN A 179 -14.69 -15.64 -6.79
C ASN A 179 -15.58 -16.34 -7.85
N ILE A 180 -15.30 -16.09 -9.14
CA ILE A 180 -16.05 -16.68 -10.27
C ILE A 180 -15.84 -18.19 -10.43
N TRP A 181 -14.77 -18.74 -9.85
CA TRP A 181 -14.33 -20.12 -10.08
C TRP A 181 -15.15 -21.14 -9.29
N GLU A 182 -15.63 -20.73 -8.12
CA GLU A 182 -16.36 -21.57 -7.17
C GLU A 182 -17.81 -21.14 -7.00
N SER A 183 -18.19 -19.98 -7.56
CA SER A 183 -19.57 -19.54 -7.59
C SER A 183 -20.46 -20.48 -8.40
N GLY A 184 -21.74 -20.55 -8.01
CA GLY A 184 -22.77 -21.24 -8.79
C GLY A 184 -22.80 -20.71 -10.22
N SER A 185 -22.97 -21.60 -11.19
CA SER A 185 -22.97 -21.22 -12.61
C SER A 185 -23.81 -22.16 -13.46
N SER A 186 -24.27 -21.65 -14.61
CA SER A 186 -24.89 -22.44 -15.68
C SER A 186 -24.13 -22.25 -16.98
N PHE A 187 -23.99 -23.32 -17.75
CA PHE A 187 -23.47 -23.29 -19.12
C PHE A 187 -24.51 -23.88 -20.07
N VAL A 188 -24.97 -23.08 -21.03
CA VAL A 188 -26.02 -23.47 -21.97
C VAL A 188 -25.55 -23.22 -23.39
N LYS A 189 -25.77 -24.20 -24.27
CA LYS A 189 -25.62 -24.06 -25.73
C LYS A 189 -26.97 -23.87 -26.39
N PHE A 190 -27.01 -23.07 -27.43
CA PHE A 190 -28.22 -22.83 -28.22
C PHE A 190 -27.86 -22.43 -29.64
N THR A 191 -28.78 -22.63 -30.57
CA THR A 191 -28.63 -22.19 -31.96
C THR A 191 -29.36 -20.86 -32.15
N ALA A 192 -28.64 -19.83 -32.59
CA ALA A 192 -29.23 -18.55 -33.00
C ALA A 192 -29.62 -18.58 -34.48
N ARG A 193 -30.72 -17.92 -34.81
CA ARG A 193 -31.16 -17.69 -36.19
C ARG A 193 -31.03 -16.21 -36.53
N GLN A 194 -30.69 -15.92 -37.79
CA GLN A 194 -30.43 -14.56 -38.23
C GLN A 194 -31.63 -13.64 -37.97
N GLY A 195 -31.40 -12.55 -37.23
CA GLY A 195 -32.43 -11.56 -36.90
C GLY A 195 -33.43 -11.98 -35.83
N GLU A 196 -33.37 -13.23 -35.35
CA GLU A 196 -34.19 -13.69 -34.23
C GLU A 196 -33.53 -13.35 -32.88
N THR A 197 -34.36 -13.14 -31.86
CA THR A 197 -33.90 -12.95 -30.48
C THR A 197 -33.82 -14.29 -29.78
N VAL A 198 -32.70 -14.55 -29.11
CA VAL A 198 -32.55 -15.71 -28.24
C VAL A 198 -33.06 -15.36 -26.85
N GLU A 199 -33.91 -16.20 -26.26
CA GLU A 199 -34.38 -16.03 -24.89
C GLU A 199 -33.80 -17.10 -23.97
N VAL A 200 -33.07 -16.66 -22.93
CA VAL A 200 -32.58 -17.51 -21.84
C VAL A 200 -33.34 -17.16 -20.56
N VAL A 201 -34.02 -18.14 -19.96
CA VAL A 201 -34.86 -17.93 -18.77
C VAL A 201 -34.32 -18.72 -17.59
N TYR A 202 -34.11 -18.04 -16.46
CA TYR A 202 -33.67 -18.61 -15.20
C TYR A 202 -34.85 -18.67 -14.21
N THR A 203 -35.41 -19.86 -14.02
CA THR A 203 -36.57 -20.08 -13.16
C THR A 203 -36.13 -20.73 -11.85
N PRO A 204 -36.31 -20.05 -10.69
CA PRO A 204 -35.98 -20.64 -9.40
C PRO A 204 -37.03 -21.66 -8.98
N ASP A 205 -36.60 -22.70 -8.27
CA ASP A 205 -37.51 -23.55 -7.50
C ASP A 205 -38.03 -22.82 -6.25
N THR A 206 -38.91 -23.47 -5.50
CA THR A 206 -39.50 -22.91 -4.27
C THR A 206 -38.66 -23.21 -3.03
N ALA A 207 -37.44 -23.75 -3.17
CA ALA A 207 -36.58 -24.09 -2.04
C ALA A 207 -35.68 -22.89 -1.65
N GLY A 208 -35.08 -22.95 -0.45
CA GLY A 208 -34.25 -21.87 0.07
C GLY A 208 -35.00 -20.54 0.11
N ASP A 209 -34.39 -19.51 -0.45
CA ASP A 209 -34.94 -18.15 -0.57
C ASP A 209 -35.88 -17.95 -1.78
N GLY A 210 -35.97 -18.93 -2.69
CA GLY A 210 -36.89 -18.88 -3.83
C GLY A 210 -36.52 -17.88 -4.93
N ARG A 211 -35.44 -17.10 -4.83
CA ARG A 211 -35.05 -16.14 -5.88
C ARG A 211 -34.06 -16.73 -6.88
N ALA A 212 -34.08 -16.17 -8.09
CA ALA A 212 -32.99 -16.28 -9.06
C ALA A 212 -32.02 -15.11 -8.89
N PHE A 213 -30.73 -15.41 -8.87
CA PHE A 213 -29.63 -14.46 -8.82
C PHE A 213 -28.86 -14.53 -10.15
N LEU A 214 -28.69 -13.38 -10.79
CA LEU A 214 -27.86 -13.25 -11.98
C LEU A 214 -26.82 -12.15 -11.75
N ASN A 215 -25.55 -12.55 -11.69
CA ASN A 215 -24.43 -11.67 -11.33
C ASN A 215 -23.72 -11.13 -12.57
N GLY A 216 -23.60 -11.98 -13.59
CA GLY A 216 -22.99 -11.66 -14.88
C GLY A 216 -23.03 -12.87 -15.79
N PHE A 217 -22.55 -12.71 -17.02
CA PHE A 217 -22.49 -13.78 -18.01
C PHE A 217 -21.39 -13.55 -19.05
N GLU A 218 -21.08 -14.59 -19.80
CA GLU A 218 -20.13 -14.61 -20.91
C GLU A 218 -20.74 -15.33 -22.12
N ILE A 219 -20.75 -14.66 -23.27
CA ILE A 219 -21.19 -15.24 -24.55
C ILE A 219 -19.99 -15.92 -25.23
N ASP A 220 -20.20 -17.12 -25.77
CA ASP A 220 -19.22 -17.93 -26.51
C ASP A 220 -17.87 -18.13 -25.79
N GLY A 221 -17.87 -18.02 -24.47
CA GLY A 221 -16.77 -18.47 -23.61
C GLY A 221 -16.88 -19.96 -23.30
N PRO A 222 -15.78 -20.61 -22.89
CA PRO A 222 -15.82 -22.02 -22.49
C PRO A 222 -16.60 -22.22 -21.19
N ALA A 223 -17.12 -23.43 -20.96
CA ALA A 223 -17.68 -23.82 -19.67
C ALA A 223 -16.60 -23.82 -18.56
N LEU A 224 -16.98 -23.63 -17.28
CA LEU A 224 -16.00 -23.51 -16.18
C LEU A 224 -15.14 -24.78 -16.01
N GLU A 225 -15.66 -25.97 -16.30
CA GLU A 225 -14.91 -27.22 -16.25
C GLU A 225 -13.76 -27.28 -17.26
N ASN A 226 -13.84 -26.48 -18.34
CA ASN A 226 -12.85 -26.34 -19.39
C ASN A 226 -11.94 -25.11 -19.19
N GLN A 227 -11.96 -24.49 -18.01
CA GLN A 227 -11.13 -23.34 -17.67
C GLN A 227 -10.18 -23.69 -16.52
N ILE A 228 -9.02 -23.02 -16.49
CA ILE A 228 -8.18 -22.98 -15.29
C ILE A 228 -8.84 -22.11 -14.21
N SER A 229 -8.40 -22.24 -12.97
CA SER A 229 -8.84 -21.36 -11.86
C SER A 229 -7.68 -21.02 -10.94
N PHE A 230 -7.83 -19.99 -10.11
CA PHE A 230 -6.81 -19.54 -9.14
C PHE A 230 -5.40 -19.44 -9.75
N PRO A 231 -5.22 -18.58 -10.78
CA PRO A 231 -3.91 -18.35 -11.38
C PRO A 231 -2.97 -17.65 -10.40
N THR A 232 -1.69 -18.02 -10.46
CA THR A 232 -0.56 -17.36 -9.81
C THR A 232 0.49 -17.07 -10.88
N PRO A 233 0.94 -15.83 -11.08
CA PRO A 233 0.53 -14.62 -10.39
C PRO A 233 -0.96 -14.29 -10.52
N ALA A 234 -1.55 -13.76 -9.45
CA ALA A 234 -2.95 -13.38 -9.46
C ALA A 234 -3.20 -12.19 -10.40
N HIS A 235 -4.45 -11.99 -10.82
CA HIS A 235 -4.79 -10.89 -11.73
C HIS A 235 -4.59 -9.54 -11.05
N ARG A 236 -3.83 -8.63 -11.68
CA ARG A 236 -3.42 -7.32 -11.14
C ARG A 236 -2.53 -7.43 -9.90
N ASP A 237 -1.84 -8.55 -9.71
CA ASP A 237 -0.72 -8.58 -8.78
C ASP A 237 0.46 -7.81 -9.39
N GLU A 238 0.69 -6.60 -8.89
CA GLU A 238 1.76 -5.73 -9.37
C GLU A 238 3.06 -5.87 -8.56
N ARG A 239 3.16 -6.86 -7.67
CA ARG A 239 4.27 -7.02 -6.72
C ARG A 239 4.76 -8.45 -6.66
N VAL A 240 4.78 -9.11 -7.82
CA VAL A 240 5.25 -10.48 -7.94
C VAL A 240 6.75 -10.51 -7.73
N VAL A 241 7.20 -11.07 -6.62
CA VAL A 241 8.64 -11.18 -6.33
C VAL A 241 9.22 -12.30 -7.20
N PRO A 242 10.23 -12.03 -8.04
CA PRO A 242 10.94 -13.06 -8.80
C PRO A 242 11.64 -14.08 -7.89
N ILE A 243 12.07 -15.21 -8.45
CA ILE A 243 12.93 -16.16 -7.75
C ILE A 243 14.23 -15.43 -7.35
N GLU A 244 14.67 -15.66 -6.12
CA GLU A 244 15.85 -15.01 -5.55
C GLU A 244 17.06 -15.07 -6.50
N ASN A 245 17.70 -13.92 -6.73
CA ASN A 245 18.84 -13.75 -7.64
C ASN A 245 18.55 -14.06 -9.12
N THR A 246 17.29 -14.00 -9.55
CA THR A 246 16.88 -14.15 -10.95
C THR A 246 15.80 -13.12 -11.33
N THR A 247 15.44 -13.09 -12.61
CA THR A 247 14.28 -12.35 -13.14
C THR A 247 13.11 -13.28 -13.47
N ASP A 248 13.12 -14.50 -12.95
CA ASP A 248 12.17 -15.54 -13.33
C ASP A 248 10.98 -15.57 -12.36
N ILE A 249 9.78 -15.76 -12.91
CA ILE A 249 8.53 -15.80 -12.13
C ILE A 249 7.90 -17.18 -12.24
N PRO A 250 7.68 -17.88 -11.12
CA PRO A 250 6.95 -19.14 -11.11
C PRO A 250 5.48 -18.86 -11.38
N VAL A 251 4.91 -19.64 -12.30
CA VAL A 251 3.51 -19.51 -12.72
C VAL A 251 2.80 -20.82 -12.45
N SER A 252 1.62 -20.76 -11.83
CA SER A 252 0.79 -21.93 -11.57
C SER A 252 -0.69 -21.60 -11.63
N TRP A 253 -1.52 -22.64 -11.72
CA TRP A 253 -2.97 -22.53 -11.67
C TRP A 253 -3.58 -23.81 -11.11
N ARG A 254 -4.84 -23.75 -10.70
CA ARG A 254 -5.63 -24.95 -10.46
C ARG A 254 -6.10 -25.51 -11.80
N ALA A 255 -5.77 -26.79 -12.02
CA ALA A 255 -6.10 -27.54 -13.23
C ALA A 255 -7.59 -27.47 -13.60
N ALA A 256 -7.86 -27.56 -14.91
CA ALA A 256 -9.23 -27.70 -15.41
C ALA A 256 -9.84 -29.01 -14.91
N LYS A 257 -11.17 -29.05 -14.76
CA LYS A 257 -11.87 -30.24 -14.22
C LYS A 257 -11.98 -31.37 -15.25
N VAL A 258 -11.74 -31.10 -16.53
CA VAL A 258 -11.74 -32.11 -17.59
C VAL A 258 -10.50 -33.00 -17.54
N ALA A 259 -10.71 -34.30 -17.66
CA ALA A 259 -9.64 -35.30 -17.58
C ALA A 259 -8.69 -35.22 -18.78
N GLY A 260 -7.39 -35.42 -18.51
CA GLY A 260 -6.35 -35.43 -19.55
C GLY A 260 -6.10 -34.07 -20.20
N ALA A 261 -6.49 -32.97 -19.54
CA ALA A 261 -6.21 -31.62 -20.00
C ALA A 261 -4.70 -31.38 -20.14
N THR A 262 -4.31 -30.70 -21.22
CA THR A 262 -2.98 -30.09 -21.36
C THR A 262 -3.12 -28.57 -21.55
N TYR A 263 -2.05 -27.83 -21.35
CA TYR A 263 -2.09 -26.37 -21.30
C TYR A 263 -1.15 -25.71 -22.31
N ASN A 264 -1.67 -24.73 -23.04
CA ASN A 264 -0.87 -23.80 -23.83
C ASN A 264 -0.83 -22.46 -23.10
N VAL A 265 0.36 -22.00 -22.75
CA VAL A 265 0.58 -20.79 -21.96
C VAL A 265 1.15 -19.71 -22.87
N TYR A 266 0.63 -18.50 -22.73
CA TYR A 266 1.03 -17.35 -23.52
C TYR A 266 1.37 -16.17 -22.60
N LEU A 267 2.32 -15.35 -23.04
CA LEU A 267 2.79 -14.15 -22.36
C LEU A 267 2.99 -13.04 -23.39
N GLY A 268 2.78 -11.79 -22.99
CA GLY A 268 3.09 -10.60 -23.76
C GLY A 268 3.03 -9.36 -22.89
N THR A 269 3.39 -8.21 -23.45
CA THR A 269 3.28 -6.89 -22.81
C THR A 269 2.04 -6.10 -23.26
N SER A 270 1.20 -6.74 -24.08
CA SER A 270 -0.11 -6.24 -24.51
C SER A 270 -1.16 -7.36 -24.39
N PRO A 271 -2.38 -7.06 -23.94
CA PRO A 271 -3.44 -8.06 -23.79
C PRO A 271 -3.90 -8.68 -25.12
N SER A 272 -3.63 -8.03 -26.25
CA SER A 272 -3.99 -8.51 -27.60
C SER A 272 -2.83 -9.19 -28.34
N GLU A 273 -1.60 -9.09 -27.83
CA GLU A 273 -0.38 -9.59 -28.50
C GLU A 273 0.34 -10.59 -27.61
N LEU A 274 -0.29 -11.76 -27.41
CA LEU A 274 0.27 -12.82 -26.59
C LEU A 274 0.99 -13.85 -27.47
N LYS A 275 2.20 -14.25 -27.06
CA LYS A 275 3.00 -15.29 -27.71
C LYS A 275 3.10 -16.50 -26.81
N SER A 276 3.09 -17.70 -27.39
CA SER A 276 3.24 -18.92 -26.61
C SER A 276 4.60 -18.93 -25.91
N VAL A 277 4.62 -19.38 -24.67
CA VAL A 277 5.85 -19.64 -23.90
C VAL A 277 6.00 -21.13 -23.59
N ALA A 278 4.88 -21.86 -23.53
CA ALA A 278 4.84 -23.30 -23.40
C ALA A 278 3.58 -23.86 -24.07
N THR A 279 3.68 -25.07 -24.64
CA THR A 279 2.55 -25.73 -25.31
C THR A 279 2.48 -27.20 -24.92
N GLY A 280 1.26 -27.72 -24.75
CA GLY A 280 1.04 -29.13 -24.39
C GLY A 280 1.55 -29.49 -23.00
N LEU A 281 1.58 -28.54 -22.06
CA LEU A 281 2.02 -28.82 -20.70
C LEU A 281 1.04 -29.77 -20.01
N PRO A 282 1.50 -30.90 -19.43
CA PRO A 282 0.64 -31.78 -18.64
C PRO A 282 0.40 -31.24 -17.23
N GLU A 283 1.39 -30.54 -16.68
CA GLU A 283 1.34 -29.95 -15.34
C GLU A 283 0.75 -28.53 -15.38
N PRO A 284 -0.02 -28.11 -14.36
CA PRO A 284 -0.65 -26.80 -14.32
C PRO A 284 0.31 -25.71 -13.80
N SER A 285 1.55 -25.71 -14.27
CA SER A 285 2.59 -24.75 -13.88
C SER A 285 3.69 -24.63 -14.93
N THR A 286 4.39 -23.49 -14.90
CA THR A 286 5.57 -23.21 -15.73
C THR A 286 6.39 -22.06 -15.14
N LEU A 287 7.35 -21.52 -15.91
CA LEU A 287 8.19 -20.40 -15.55
C LEU A 287 8.10 -19.31 -16.63
N PHE A 288 7.95 -18.06 -16.23
CA PHE A 288 8.22 -16.92 -17.10
C PHE A 288 9.65 -16.46 -16.84
N ASN A 289 10.50 -16.50 -17.86
CA ASN A 289 11.91 -16.10 -17.75
C ASN A 289 12.09 -14.64 -18.16
N ASP A 290 13.17 -14.02 -17.69
CA ASP A 290 13.63 -12.68 -18.12
C ASP A 290 12.56 -11.58 -17.96
N VAL A 291 11.76 -11.66 -16.90
CA VAL A 291 10.72 -10.67 -16.62
C VAL A 291 11.36 -9.38 -16.09
N ASN A 292 11.29 -8.30 -16.89
CA ASN A 292 11.69 -6.98 -16.42
C ASN A 292 10.64 -6.34 -15.47
N THR A 293 11.09 -5.52 -14.52
CA THR A 293 10.23 -4.91 -13.50
C THR A 293 9.49 -3.64 -13.95
N GLN A 294 9.85 -3.08 -15.11
CA GLN A 294 9.21 -1.87 -15.66
C GLN A 294 7.97 -2.18 -16.49
N ALA A 295 7.85 -3.39 -17.02
CA ALA A 295 6.77 -3.78 -17.91
C ALA A 295 5.54 -4.30 -17.15
N THR A 296 4.40 -4.12 -17.79
CA THR A 296 3.16 -4.81 -17.43
C THR A 296 3.04 -6.03 -18.31
N TYR A 297 2.92 -7.20 -17.69
CA TYR A 297 2.76 -8.46 -18.40
C TYR A 297 1.31 -8.87 -18.43
N TYR A 298 0.93 -9.47 -19.55
CA TYR A 298 -0.36 -10.10 -19.78
C TYR A 298 -0.12 -11.56 -20.12
N TRP A 299 -0.89 -12.45 -19.53
CA TRP A 299 -0.72 -13.88 -19.76
C TRP A 299 -2.03 -14.62 -19.82
N ARG A 300 -2.04 -15.77 -20.49
CA ARG A 300 -3.24 -16.57 -20.73
C ARG A 300 -2.87 -18.04 -20.73
N VAL A 301 -3.79 -18.87 -20.26
CA VAL A 301 -3.68 -20.34 -20.35
C VAL A 301 -4.87 -20.90 -21.10
N ASP A 302 -4.63 -21.46 -22.27
CA ASP A 302 -5.64 -22.19 -23.04
C ASP A 302 -5.62 -23.66 -22.61
N VAL A 303 -6.81 -24.22 -22.37
CA VAL A 303 -6.99 -25.63 -21.98
C VAL A 303 -7.25 -26.47 -23.23
N VAL A 304 -6.45 -27.49 -23.44
CA VAL A 304 -6.60 -28.45 -24.54
C VAL A 304 -7.14 -29.75 -23.97
N SER A 305 -8.32 -30.18 -24.44
CA SER A 305 -8.96 -31.42 -24.01
C SER A 305 -9.68 -32.08 -25.20
N GLY A 306 -9.57 -33.41 -25.31
CA GLY A 306 -10.06 -34.15 -26.47
C GLY A 306 -9.47 -33.58 -27.78
N ASN A 307 -10.34 -33.14 -28.69
CA ASN A 307 -9.94 -32.52 -29.96
C ASN A 307 -10.09 -30.99 -29.97
N GLY A 308 -10.41 -30.37 -28.82
CA GLY A 308 -10.71 -28.94 -28.70
C GLY A 308 -9.62 -28.16 -27.97
N THR A 309 -9.55 -26.85 -28.24
CA THR A 309 -8.78 -25.88 -27.44
C THR A 309 -9.75 -24.82 -26.93
N HIS A 310 -9.73 -24.60 -25.63
CA HIS A 310 -10.57 -23.65 -24.92
C HIS A 310 -9.73 -22.46 -24.50
N ALA A 311 -9.98 -21.31 -25.14
CA ALA A 311 -9.20 -20.10 -24.86
C ALA A 311 -9.42 -19.61 -23.42
N GLY A 312 -8.33 -19.29 -22.74
CA GLY A 312 -8.35 -18.81 -21.37
C GLY A 312 -8.71 -17.33 -21.22
N ARG A 313 -8.74 -16.87 -19.98
CA ARG A 313 -8.80 -15.45 -19.65
C ARG A 313 -7.40 -14.84 -19.69
N VAL A 314 -7.31 -13.57 -20.06
CA VAL A 314 -6.07 -12.81 -19.98
C VAL A 314 -5.94 -12.25 -18.57
N PHE A 315 -4.85 -12.59 -17.90
CA PHE A 315 -4.45 -12.08 -16.60
C PHE A 315 -3.35 -11.04 -16.76
N THR A 316 -3.18 -10.15 -15.79
CA THR A 316 -2.08 -9.16 -15.80
C THR A 316 -1.30 -9.23 -14.50
N PHE A 317 0.01 -8.99 -14.56
CA PHE A 317 0.85 -8.83 -13.38
C PHE A 317 2.03 -7.89 -13.67
N ARG A 318 2.74 -7.48 -12.60
CA ARG A 318 4.07 -6.85 -12.67
C ARG A 318 5.01 -7.50 -11.68
N ALA A 319 6.29 -7.58 -12.04
CA ALA A 319 7.32 -7.97 -11.10
C ALA A 319 7.52 -6.86 -10.06
N ALA A 320 7.80 -7.23 -8.81
CA ALA A 320 8.03 -6.29 -7.72
C ALA A 320 9.27 -5.44 -8.00
N GLN A 321 9.14 -4.13 -7.84
CA GLN A 321 10.23 -3.16 -7.86
C GLN A 321 10.13 -2.33 -6.59
N LEU A 322 11.26 -2.16 -5.88
CA LEU A 322 11.29 -1.28 -4.71
C LEU A 322 10.83 0.14 -5.09
N ALA A 323 10.15 0.81 -4.17
CA ALA A 323 9.68 2.18 -4.33
C ALA A 323 10.86 3.12 -4.57
N PHE A 324 11.96 2.86 -3.87
CA PHE A 324 13.28 3.47 -3.97
C PHE A 324 14.29 2.54 -3.25
N PRO A 325 15.62 2.70 -3.44
CA PRO A 325 16.60 1.69 -3.04
C PRO A 325 16.57 1.28 -1.55
N ASP A 326 16.31 2.22 -0.64
CA ASP A 326 16.25 2.00 0.82
C ASP A 326 14.81 1.85 1.36
N ALA A 327 13.84 1.52 0.51
CA ALA A 327 12.47 1.24 0.89
C ALA A 327 12.36 -0.14 1.56
N GLU A 328 11.76 -0.19 2.75
CA GLU A 328 11.64 -1.40 3.57
C GLU A 328 10.20 -1.61 4.05
N GLY A 329 9.94 -2.75 4.69
CA GLY A 329 8.62 -3.09 5.22
C GLY A 329 7.59 -3.45 4.15
N TYR A 330 6.31 -3.43 4.51
CA TYR A 330 5.22 -3.92 3.66
C TYR A 330 4.75 -2.90 2.60
N GLY A 331 5.12 -1.63 2.74
CA GLY A 331 4.94 -0.58 1.73
C GLY A 331 6.10 -0.48 0.72
N ARG A 332 7.18 -1.27 0.86
CA ARG A 332 8.41 -1.12 0.05
C ARG A 332 8.25 -1.26 -1.46
N PHE A 333 7.19 -1.92 -1.91
CA PHE A 333 6.87 -2.09 -3.33
C PHE A 333 5.73 -1.17 -3.79
N ALA A 334 5.50 -0.05 -3.11
CA ALA A 334 4.66 1.02 -3.64
C ALA A 334 5.23 1.47 -5.00
N ARG A 335 4.42 1.43 -6.06
CA ARG A 335 4.86 1.85 -7.39
C ARG A 335 5.03 3.37 -7.51
N GLY A 336 4.24 4.12 -6.76
CA GLY A 336 4.15 5.57 -6.92
C GLY A 336 3.83 5.96 -8.37
N GLY A 337 4.38 7.06 -8.82
CA GLY A 337 4.15 7.64 -10.14
C GLY A 337 4.96 7.05 -11.31
N ARG A 338 5.74 5.98 -11.11
CA ARG A 338 6.69 5.42 -12.08
C ARG A 338 6.11 5.25 -13.49
N GLY A 339 6.81 5.76 -14.51
CA GLY A 339 6.35 5.77 -15.90
C GLY A 339 5.13 6.64 -16.17
N GLY A 340 4.79 7.53 -15.24
CA GLY A 340 3.67 8.46 -15.29
C GLY A 340 4.05 9.84 -15.81
N LYS A 341 3.12 10.78 -15.64
CA LYS A 341 3.35 12.19 -15.99
C LYS A 341 4.11 12.90 -14.86
N VAL A 342 4.95 13.86 -15.23
CA VAL A 342 5.54 14.77 -14.26
C VAL A 342 4.64 15.99 -14.10
N ILE A 343 4.37 16.38 -12.86
CA ILE A 343 3.57 17.55 -12.51
C ILE A 343 4.40 18.46 -11.61
N ARG A 344 4.63 19.68 -12.10
CA ARG A 344 5.44 20.68 -11.43
C ARG A 344 4.56 21.59 -10.57
N VAL A 345 4.91 21.71 -9.29
CA VAL A 345 4.33 22.72 -8.39
C VAL A 345 5.15 24.01 -8.52
N THR A 346 4.51 25.06 -9.03
CA THR A 346 5.14 26.35 -9.38
C THR A 346 4.64 27.52 -8.55
N THR A 347 3.60 27.30 -7.73
CA THR A 347 3.03 28.29 -6.81
C THR A 347 2.74 27.70 -5.44
N LEU A 348 2.86 28.52 -4.39
CA LEU A 348 2.51 28.17 -3.01
C LEU A 348 1.02 28.38 -2.71
N GLU A 349 0.24 28.85 -3.68
CA GLU A 349 -1.21 29.02 -3.54
C GLU A 349 -1.93 27.68 -3.36
N ASP A 350 -2.99 27.70 -2.54
CA ASP A 350 -3.88 26.56 -2.37
C ASP A 350 -5.17 26.72 -3.19
N SER A 351 -5.15 26.22 -4.43
CA SER A 351 -6.32 26.25 -5.33
C SER A 351 -6.43 25.00 -6.19
N LEU A 352 -7.52 24.85 -6.94
CA LEU A 352 -7.70 23.73 -7.89
C LEU A 352 -7.01 23.95 -9.25
N ASN A 353 -6.32 25.08 -9.43
CA ASN A 353 -5.65 25.44 -10.68
C ASN A 353 -4.32 24.69 -10.85
N GLU A 354 -3.92 24.44 -12.09
CA GLU A 354 -2.60 23.88 -12.42
C GLU A 354 -1.47 24.70 -11.78
N GLY A 355 -0.37 24.02 -11.44
CA GLY A 355 0.77 24.62 -10.74
C GLY A 355 0.68 24.60 -9.22
N THR A 356 -0.48 24.29 -8.63
CA THR A 356 -0.61 24.12 -7.16
C THR A 356 -0.42 22.67 -6.72
N LEU A 357 0.00 22.48 -5.46
CA LEU A 357 0.06 21.16 -4.82
C LEU A 357 -1.33 20.49 -4.77
N ARG A 358 -2.39 21.25 -4.47
CA ARG A 358 -3.76 20.70 -4.41
C ARG A 358 -4.21 20.16 -5.76
N HIS A 359 -3.93 20.87 -6.85
CA HIS A 359 -4.25 20.37 -8.19
C HIS A 359 -3.54 19.05 -8.48
N ALA A 360 -2.22 19.02 -8.26
CA ALA A 360 -1.39 17.85 -8.51
C ALA A 360 -1.87 16.61 -7.74
N LEU A 361 -2.33 16.80 -6.51
CA LEU A 361 -2.78 15.70 -5.65
C LEU A 361 -4.25 15.29 -5.86
N THR A 362 -5.15 16.22 -6.14
CA THR A 362 -6.61 15.96 -6.10
C THR A 362 -7.32 16.05 -7.45
N VAL A 363 -6.82 16.89 -8.35
CA VAL A 363 -7.43 17.14 -9.66
C VAL A 363 -6.80 16.24 -10.71
N ALA A 364 -5.47 16.24 -10.82
CA ALA A 364 -4.73 15.43 -11.78
C ALA A 364 -4.98 13.92 -11.59
N LYS A 365 -5.04 13.19 -12.70
CA LYS A 365 -5.38 11.75 -12.76
C LYS A 365 -4.29 10.95 -13.44
N GLY A 366 -4.30 9.63 -13.18
CA GLY A 366 -3.32 8.68 -13.71
C GLY A 366 -2.01 8.68 -12.91
N PRO A 367 -1.07 7.78 -13.28
CA PRO A 367 0.27 7.74 -12.71
C PRO A 367 0.98 9.08 -12.84
N ARG A 368 1.49 9.61 -11.74
CA ARG A 368 2.14 10.92 -11.73
C ARG A 368 3.20 11.10 -10.64
N ILE A 369 4.26 11.79 -11.00
CA ILE A 369 5.35 12.21 -10.13
C ILE A 369 5.22 13.72 -9.94
N ILE A 370 5.16 14.16 -8.69
CA ILE A 370 4.98 15.56 -8.31
C ILE A 370 6.31 16.09 -7.81
N VAL A 371 6.84 17.09 -8.51
CA VAL A 371 8.09 17.79 -8.21
C VAL A 371 7.82 19.28 -7.92
N PHE A 372 8.76 19.96 -7.28
CA PHE A 372 8.61 21.34 -6.83
C PHE A 372 9.64 22.27 -7.47
N ASP A 373 9.16 23.28 -8.19
CA ASP A 373 10.00 24.40 -8.65
C ASP A 373 10.03 25.56 -7.64
N ILE A 374 9.26 25.43 -6.56
CA ILE A 374 9.08 26.46 -5.55
C ILE A 374 9.20 25.86 -4.15
N GLY A 375 9.90 26.56 -3.25
CA GLY A 375 10.01 26.26 -1.83
C GLY A 375 9.31 27.32 -1.00
N GLY A 376 8.92 26.99 0.23
CA GLY A 376 8.24 27.88 1.16
C GLY A 376 7.04 27.25 1.85
N VAL A 377 6.16 28.11 2.38
CA VAL A 377 4.97 27.71 3.13
C VAL A 377 3.75 27.60 2.20
N ILE A 378 3.10 26.44 2.16
CA ILE A 378 1.78 26.28 1.57
C ILE A 378 0.76 26.28 2.70
N THR A 379 -0.06 27.33 2.78
CA THR A 379 -1.16 27.40 3.75
C THR A 379 -2.43 26.86 3.12
N THR A 380 -2.82 25.65 3.49
CA THR A 380 -4.02 25.02 2.96
C THR A 380 -5.27 25.63 3.60
N THR A 381 -6.35 25.68 2.82
CA THR A 381 -7.66 26.25 3.16
C THR A 381 -8.69 25.17 3.49
N SER A 382 -8.37 23.91 3.18
CA SER A 382 -9.16 22.72 3.47
C SER A 382 -8.28 21.47 3.43
N ARG A 383 -8.76 20.35 3.99
CA ARG A 383 -8.03 19.07 3.97
C ARG A 383 -7.68 18.67 2.52
N ILE A 384 -6.44 18.24 2.30
CA ILE A 384 -6.02 17.58 1.05
C ILE A 384 -6.05 16.07 1.30
N SER A 385 -7.03 15.41 0.70
CA SER A 385 -7.23 13.96 0.80
C SER A 385 -6.97 13.30 -0.55
N VAL A 386 -5.92 12.48 -0.63
CA VAL A 386 -5.58 11.72 -1.83
C VAL A 386 -6.25 10.36 -1.78
N SER A 387 -7.04 10.01 -2.81
CA SER A 387 -7.81 8.75 -2.90
C SER A 387 -7.59 7.98 -4.20
N GLY A 388 -6.64 8.43 -5.02
CA GLY A 388 -6.28 7.80 -6.29
C GLY A 388 -5.18 6.75 -6.15
N GLN A 389 -4.61 6.36 -7.29
CA GLN A 389 -3.49 5.42 -7.33
C GLN A 389 -2.27 6.04 -8.04
N TYR A 390 -1.11 5.44 -7.82
CA TYR A 390 0.13 5.68 -8.55
C TYR A 390 0.63 7.14 -8.44
N VAL A 391 0.96 7.57 -7.23
CA VAL A 391 1.42 8.96 -6.97
C VAL A 391 2.74 8.97 -6.23
N THR A 392 3.72 9.69 -6.77
CA THR A 392 4.94 10.08 -6.04
C THR A 392 4.88 11.57 -5.71
N LEU A 393 5.07 11.94 -4.45
CA LEU A 393 5.27 13.32 -4.00
C LEU A 393 6.71 13.47 -3.50
N ALA A 394 7.53 14.15 -4.29
CA ALA A 394 8.97 14.23 -4.08
C ALA A 394 9.37 15.58 -3.46
N GLY A 395 9.16 15.73 -2.16
CA GLY A 395 9.47 16.96 -1.41
C GLY A 395 10.94 17.39 -1.48
N GLN A 396 11.86 16.43 -1.72
CA GLN A 396 13.28 16.68 -1.84
C GLN A 396 13.68 17.51 -3.07
N THR A 397 12.77 17.69 -4.04
CA THR A 397 13.03 18.50 -5.25
C THR A 397 12.89 20.01 -5.02
N ALA A 398 12.17 20.41 -3.98
CA ALA A 398 11.90 21.81 -3.68
C ALA A 398 13.21 22.60 -3.42
N PRO A 399 13.34 23.84 -3.92
CA PRO A 399 14.49 24.71 -3.63
C PRO A 399 14.46 25.29 -2.20
N GLY A 400 15.57 25.93 -1.80
CA GLY A 400 15.70 26.60 -0.52
C GLY A 400 15.48 25.65 0.66
N LYS A 401 14.60 26.04 1.59
CA LYS A 401 14.29 25.22 2.79
C LYS A 401 13.28 24.09 2.53
N GLY A 402 12.83 23.93 1.29
CA GLY A 402 11.80 22.97 0.89
C GLY A 402 10.39 23.43 1.23
N ILE A 403 9.46 22.48 1.38
CA ILE A 403 8.03 22.75 1.59
C ILE A 403 7.59 22.45 3.01
N VAL A 404 6.79 23.35 3.57
CA VAL A 404 6.00 23.12 4.79
C VAL A 404 4.52 23.42 4.55
N ILE A 405 3.67 22.49 4.98
CA ILE A 405 2.22 22.62 4.92
C ILE A 405 1.69 23.11 6.27
N GLN A 406 0.94 24.22 6.27
CA GLN A 406 0.22 24.75 7.42
C GLN A 406 -1.29 24.83 7.14
N GLY A 407 -2.11 25.05 8.17
CA GLY A 407 -3.56 25.21 8.00
C GLY A 407 -4.31 23.89 8.22
N TYR A 408 -4.62 23.19 7.14
CA TYR A 408 -5.36 21.92 7.13
C TYR A 408 -4.46 20.73 6.73
N PRO A 409 -4.84 19.50 7.13
CA PRO A 409 -4.01 18.31 6.92
C PRO A 409 -3.84 17.91 5.44
N LEU A 410 -2.75 17.17 5.19
CA LEU A 410 -2.45 16.47 3.95
C LEU A 410 -2.34 14.97 4.26
N GLY A 411 -3.15 14.13 3.63
CA GLY A 411 -3.07 12.68 3.83
C GLY A 411 -3.78 11.86 2.77
N LEU A 412 -3.76 10.56 2.97
CA LEU A 412 -4.36 9.57 2.07
C LEU A 412 -5.68 9.07 2.64
N THR A 413 -6.61 8.70 1.76
CA THR A 413 -7.89 8.07 2.09
C THR A 413 -8.24 7.03 1.02
N GLY A 414 -8.01 5.76 1.32
CA GLY A 414 -8.25 4.66 0.36
C GLY A 414 -7.34 4.70 -0.87
N ALA A 415 -6.17 5.33 -0.79
CA ALA A 415 -5.23 5.45 -1.92
C ALA A 415 -4.33 4.20 -2.03
N THR A 416 -3.90 3.87 -3.25
CA THR A 416 -3.02 2.72 -3.50
C THR A 416 -1.77 3.13 -4.26
N ASP A 417 -0.61 2.52 -4.01
CA ASP A 417 0.64 2.84 -4.72
C ASP A 417 1.08 4.29 -4.56
N ILE A 418 1.33 4.70 -3.32
CA ILE A 418 1.69 6.08 -2.98
C ILE A 418 3.07 6.14 -2.35
N ILE A 419 3.90 7.06 -2.83
CA ILE A 419 5.22 7.36 -2.26
C ILE A 419 5.25 8.85 -1.90
N PHE A 420 5.28 9.21 -0.62
CA PHE A 420 5.59 10.58 -0.21
C PHE A 420 6.93 10.62 0.50
N ARG A 421 7.80 11.55 0.10
CA ARG A 421 9.10 11.76 0.73
C ARG A 421 9.36 13.23 1.03
N HIS A 422 10.04 13.50 2.14
CA HIS A 422 10.58 14.83 2.44
C HIS A 422 9.54 15.97 2.53
N ILE A 423 8.34 15.69 3.04
CA ILE A 423 7.30 16.71 3.25
C ILE A 423 7.16 17.03 4.74
N ARG A 424 6.99 18.32 5.05
CA ARG A 424 6.65 18.80 6.40
C ARG A 424 5.18 19.14 6.49
N VAL A 425 4.49 18.65 7.51
CA VAL A 425 3.11 19.01 7.83
C VAL A 425 3.05 19.50 9.26
N ARG A 426 2.91 20.82 9.43
CA ARG A 426 2.81 21.48 10.73
C ARG A 426 1.60 22.41 10.76
N PRO A 427 0.39 21.86 10.90
CA PRO A 427 -0.84 22.64 10.71
C PRO A 427 -0.96 23.82 11.68
N GLY A 428 -0.49 23.63 12.92
CA GLY A 428 -0.53 24.64 13.96
C GLY A 428 -1.96 25.03 14.34
N THR A 429 -2.14 26.30 14.73
CA THR A 429 -3.46 26.85 15.09
C THR A 429 -4.13 27.62 13.96
N VAL A 430 -3.58 27.54 12.74
CA VAL A 430 -3.97 28.38 11.58
C VAL A 430 -5.43 28.18 11.16
N SER A 431 -5.94 26.94 11.15
CA SER A 431 -7.33 26.64 10.79
C SER A 431 -8.35 26.90 11.91
N ASN A 432 -7.88 27.06 13.15
CA ASN A 432 -8.73 27.09 14.35
C ASN A 432 -9.69 25.89 14.47
N GLN A 433 -9.30 24.74 13.90
CA GLN A 433 -10.01 23.47 13.96
C GLN A 433 -9.18 22.42 14.70
N THR A 434 -9.84 21.44 15.32
CA THR A 434 -9.18 20.19 15.70
C THR A 434 -8.82 19.44 14.43
N ILE A 435 -7.53 19.21 14.21
CA ILE A 435 -7.03 18.59 12.99
C ILE A 435 -5.85 17.66 13.28
N ASP A 436 -5.76 16.65 12.42
CA ASP A 436 -4.66 15.72 12.32
C ASP A 436 -3.49 16.33 11.52
N GLY A 437 -2.39 15.58 11.41
CA GLY A 437 -1.28 15.86 10.52
C GLY A 437 -1.40 15.10 9.20
N MET A 438 -0.64 14.02 9.07
CA MET A 438 -0.66 13.13 7.90
C MET A 438 -1.37 11.81 8.20
N GLY A 439 -1.72 11.07 7.16
CA GLY A 439 -2.30 9.74 7.37
C GLY A 439 -2.34 8.88 6.13
N MET A 440 -2.53 7.59 6.35
CA MET A 440 -2.60 6.52 5.35
C MET A 440 -3.91 5.75 5.48
N GLN A 441 -4.98 6.41 5.91
CA GLN A 441 -6.26 5.76 6.20
C GLN A 441 -6.75 4.95 4.98
N GLY A 442 -7.12 3.68 5.19
CA GLY A 442 -7.63 2.82 4.11
C GLY A 442 -6.64 2.52 2.99
N SER A 443 -5.39 2.99 3.08
CA SER A 443 -4.46 2.97 1.95
C SER A 443 -3.77 1.62 1.82
N ASN A 444 -3.33 1.27 0.61
CA ASN A 444 -2.63 0.02 0.33
C ASN A 444 -1.38 0.25 -0.50
N HIS A 445 -0.30 -0.48 -0.22
CA HIS A 445 0.99 -0.32 -0.87
C HIS A 445 1.43 1.15 -0.93
N ALA A 446 1.54 1.75 0.24
CA ALA A 446 1.94 3.13 0.38
C ALA A 446 3.12 3.25 1.34
N ILE A 447 3.98 4.23 1.09
CA ILE A 447 5.16 4.52 1.90
C ILE A 447 5.30 6.02 2.15
N LEU A 448 5.44 6.38 3.43
CA LEU A 448 5.90 7.70 3.85
C LEU A 448 7.32 7.55 4.40
N ASP A 449 8.26 8.26 3.77
CA ASP A 449 9.68 8.23 4.13
C ASP A 449 10.18 9.65 4.40
N ARG A 450 10.96 9.85 5.47
CA ARG A 450 11.61 11.14 5.77
C ARG A 450 10.65 12.34 5.81
N CYS A 451 9.41 12.14 6.22
CA CYS A 451 8.46 13.23 6.44
C CYS A 451 8.52 13.71 7.90
N SER A 452 8.17 14.97 8.14
CA SER A 452 8.13 15.58 9.47
C SER A 452 6.73 16.09 9.78
N MET A 453 6.15 15.64 10.90
CA MET A 453 4.83 16.02 11.37
C MET A 453 4.92 16.65 12.75
N GLY A 454 4.17 17.73 12.97
CA GLY A 454 4.11 18.37 14.28
C GLY A 454 2.98 19.37 14.42
N TRP A 455 2.82 19.91 15.62
CA TRP A 455 1.84 20.97 15.91
C TRP A 455 0.39 20.64 15.51
N THR A 456 0.02 19.37 15.65
CA THR A 456 -1.36 18.88 15.44
C THR A 456 -2.15 18.98 16.72
N ILE A 457 -3.49 19.03 16.63
CA ILE A 457 -4.36 19.14 17.80
C ILE A 457 -5.01 17.79 18.15
N ASP A 458 -5.30 16.95 17.16
CA ASP A 458 -5.73 15.57 17.39
C ASP A 458 -4.53 14.61 17.33
N GLU A 459 -4.27 13.95 16.19
CA GLU A 459 -3.12 13.04 16.03
C GLU A 459 -2.20 13.48 14.90
N ALA A 460 -0.88 13.35 15.10
CA ALA A 460 0.09 13.72 14.05
C ALA A 460 0.08 12.74 12.87
N PHE A 461 -0.15 11.46 13.14
CA PHE A 461 -0.23 10.42 12.13
C PHE A 461 -1.37 9.42 12.37
N SER A 462 -2.06 8.99 11.31
CA SER A 462 -3.06 7.91 11.40
C SER A 462 -3.03 6.97 10.20
N SER A 463 -3.04 5.65 10.43
CA SER A 463 -3.16 4.61 9.39
C SER A 463 -4.28 3.60 9.64
N ARG A 464 -5.35 4.04 10.31
CA ARG A 464 -6.54 3.19 10.55
C ARG A 464 -7.05 2.59 9.24
N ASP A 465 -7.45 1.33 9.28
CA ASP A 465 -7.98 0.56 8.15
C ASP A 465 -7.03 0.45 6.95
N ALA A 466 -5.74 0.81 7.10
CA ALA A 466 -4.75 0.59 6.05
C ALA A 466 -4.57 -0.90 5.76
N ASN A 467 -3.98 -1.20 4.61
CA ASN A 467 -3.63 -2.56 4.21
C ASN A 467 -2.11 -2.75 4.38
N ASN A 468 -1.35 -2.82 3.29
CA ASN A 468 0.11 -3.01 3.33
C ASN A 468 0.82 -1.66 3.25
N ILE A 469 1.42 -1.18 4.34
CA ILE A 469 2.03 0.16 4.35
C ILE A 469 3.39 0.19 5.08
N THR A 470 4.19 1.21 4.77
CA THR A 470 5.41 1.55 5.51
C THR A 470 5.41 3.02 5.94
N PHE A 471 5.75 3.26 7.20
CA PHE A 471 6.07 4.57 7.76
C PHE A 471 7.50 4.50 8.32
N GLN A 472 8.46 4.99 7.53
CA GLN A 472 9.89 4.82 7.83
C GLN A 472 10.65 6.14 7.94
N ARG A 473 11.60 6.21 8.88
CA ARG A 473 12.53 7.36 9.01
C ARG A 473 11.84 8.72 9.09
N ASN A 474 10.61 8.75 9.60
CA ASN A 474 9.84 9.98 9.77
C ASN A 474 10.09 10.58 11.16
N MET A 475 9.74 11.85 11.31
CA MET A 475 9.72 12.53 12.60
C MET A 475 8.30 12.94 12.96
N ILE A 476 7.89 12.62 14.19
CA ILE A 476 6.70 13.20 14.83
C ILE A 476 7.18 13.97 16.05
N SER A 477 6.95 15.28 16.08
CA SER A 477 7.39 16.10 17.19
C SER A 477 6.38 17.16 17.59
N GLU A 478 6.27 17.39 18.90
CA GLU A 478 5.44 18.45 19.49
C GLU A 478 3.98 18.50 18.96
N PRO A 479 3.20 17.40 18.94
CA PRO A 479 1.75 17.53 18.88
C PRO A 479 1.27 18.42 20.04
N LEU A 480 0.37 19.36 19.76
CA LEU A 480 -0.04 20.38 20.73
C LEU A 480 -0.92 19.76 21.82
N ASN A 481 -0.57 20.01 23.08
CA ASN A 481 -1.14 19.27 24.20
C ASN A 481 -2.47 19.85 24.69
N ILE A 482 -2.46 21.04 25.29
CA ILE A 482 -3.67 21.72 25.76
C ILE A 482 -4.04 22.83 24.78
N ALA A 483 -4.49 22.41 23.59
CA ALA A 483 -4.69 23.29 22.44
C ALA A 483 -6.16 23.52 22.03
N GLY A 484 -7.12 23.18 22.90
CA GLY A 484 -8.55 23.43 22.66
C GLY A 484 -9.22 22.40 21.75
N HIS A 485 -8.95 21.11 21.97
CA HIS A 485 -9.58 20.03 21.23
C HIS A 485 -11.11 20.02 21.38
N LYS A 486 -11.85 20.15 20.28
CA LYS A 486 -13.31 20.37 20.27
C LYS A 486 -14.16 19.26 20.87
N ASN A 487 -13.68 18.02 20.82
CA ASN A 487 -14.40 16.86 21.38
C ASN A 487 -14.13 16.63 22.88
N TYR A 488 -13.28 17.43 23.53
CA TYR A 488 -12.94 17.28 24.94
C TYR A 488 -13.18 18.57 25.73
N PRO A 489 -13.34 18.49 27.06
CA PRO A 489 -13.38 19.67 27.91
C PRO A 489 -12.15 20.57 27.75
N ALA A 490 -12.34 21.87 27.93
CA ALA A 490 -11.22 22.81 27.94
C ALA A 490 -10.19 22.41 29.01
N GLY A 491 -8.91 22.46 28.65
CA GLY A 491 -7.81 22.03 29.53
C GLY A 491 -7.42 20.56 29.40
N THR A 492 -8.13 19.75 28.59
CA THR A 492 -7.72 18.37 28.33
C THR A 492 -6.43 18.31 27.51
N ALA A 493 -5.46 17.58 28.02
CA ALA A 493 -4.20 17.26 27.36
C ALA A 493 -4.42 16.17 26.29
N HIS A 494 -4.07 16.48 25.04
CA HIS A 494 -4.30 15.63 23.86
C HIS A 494 -3.15 15.68 22.85
N GLY A 495 -1.91 15.93 23.28
CA GLY A 495 -0.76 15.97 22.38
C GLY A 495 -0.33 14.58 21.91
N PHE A 496 -1.06 13.98 20.98
CA PHE A 496 -0.89 12.57 20.59
C PHE A 496 -0.10 12.39 19.29
N ALA A 497 0.82 11.40 19.29
CA ALA A 497 1.68 11.15 18.13
C ALA A 497 0.94 10.39 17.01
N GLY A 498 0.44 9.17 17.25
CA GLY A 498 -0.30 8.50 16.18
C GLY A 498 -1.13 7.29 16.54
N SER A 499 -2.09 7.00 15.65
CA SER A 499 -3.00 5.85 15.69
C SER A 499 -2.71 4.94 14.49
N ILE A 500 -2.13 3.76 14.74
CA ILE A 500 -1.58 2.89 13.69
C ILE A 500 -2.41 1.62 13.47
N GLY A 501 -2.74 1.36 12.21
CA GLY A 501 -3.41 0.16 11.70
C GLY A 501 -2.76 -0.34 10.41
N GLY A 502 -3.24 -1.46 9.91
CA GLY A 502 -2.71 -2.13 8.72
C GLY A 502 -3.12 -3.60 8.67
N GLU A 503 -3.58 -4.12 7.52
CA GLU A 503 -3.52 -5.58 7.25
C GLU A 503 -2.12 -6.09 7.56
N VAL A 504 -1.09 -5.37 7.07
CA VAL A 504 0.24 -5.34 7.66
C VAL A 504 0.83 -3.92 7.59
N GLY A 505 1.06 -3.29 8.74
CA GLY A 505 1.70 -1.97 8.82
C GLY A 505 3.12 -2.04 9.37
N SER A 506 4.10 -1.50 8.64
CA SER A 506 5.50 -1.37 9.07
C SER A 506 5.81 0.04 9.58
N PHE A 507 6.21 0.18 10.83
CA PHE A 507 6.54 1.44 11.49
C PHE A 507 7.94 1.35 12.06
N HIS A 508 8.94 1.85 11.34
CA HIS A 508 10.34 1.65 11.72
C HIS A 508 11.27 2.85 11.53
N HIS A 509 12.29 2.93 12.37
CA HIS A 509 13.29 4.01 12.36
C HIS A 509 12.71 5.42 12.49
N ASN A 510 11.53 5.58 13.09
CA ASN A 510 10.95 6.90 13.29
C ASN A 510 11.44 7.52 14.60
N LEU A 511 11.57 8.86 14.61
CA LEU A 511 11.75 9.63 15.82
C LEU A 511 10.40 10.21 16.26
N ILE A 512 9.96 9.86 17.46
CA ILE A 512 8.82 10.49 18.11
C ILE A 512 9.33 11.23 19.33
N ALA A 513 9.10 12.54 19.40
CA ALA A 513 9.60 13.32 20.50
C ALA A 513 8.53 14.26 21.03
N HIS A 514 8.57 14.56 22.33
CA HIS A 514 7.82 15.68 22.89
C HIS A 514 6.28 15.52 22.75
N ALA A 515 5.78 14.28 22.82
CA ALA A 515 4.36 13.96 22.77
C ALA A 515 3.81 13.60 24.15
N GLU A 516 2.59 14.03 24.47
CA GLU A 516 1.91 13.66 25.73
C GLU A 516 1.60 12.16 25.78
N GLY A 517 1.31 11.55 24.62
CA GLY A 517 0.84 10.20 24.56
C GLY A 517 0.74 9.59 23.18
N ARG A 518 0.26 8.34 23.14
CA ARG A 518 0.08 7.57 21.91
C ARG A 518 1.34 7.61 21.05
N SER A 519 2.50 7.36 21.66
CA SER A 519 3.75 7.15 20.89
C SER A 519 3.44 6.21 19.73
N TRP A 520 2.70 5.14 20.03
CA TRP A 520 1.80 4.53 19.06
C TRP A 520 0.51 4.07 19.74
N SER A 521 -0.66 4.42 19.23
CA SER A 521 -1.90 3.77 19.62
C SER A 521 -2.22 2.69 18.59
N MET A 522 -2.12 1.42 18.96
CA MET A 522 -2.43 0.30 18.11
C MET A 522 -3.95 0.24 17.88
N ALA A 523 -4.33 0.40 16.62
CA ALA A 523 -5.68 0.51 16.15
C ALA A 523 -5.93 -0.56 15.07
N GLY A 524 -5.76 -1.83 15.45
CA GLY A 524 -5.84 -2.97 14.52
C GLY A 524 -7.21 -3.18 13.86
N GLY A 525 -8.28 -2.64 14.46
CA GLY A 525 -9.63 -2.76 13.93
C GLY A 525 -10.17 -4.19 14.03
N VAL A 526 -11.17 -4.49 13.19
CA VAL A 526 -11.80 -5.82 13.11
C VAL A 526 -12.00 -6.25 11.65
N ASP A 527 -12.06 -7.56 11.43
CA ASP A 527 -12.37 -8.17 10.14
C ASP A 527 -13.89 -8.21 9.87
N ASP A 528 -14.28 -8.79 8.73
CA ASP A 528 -15.68 -8.94 8.33
C ASP A 528 -16.51 -9.84 9.27
N ASN A 529 -15.87 -10.59 10.17
CA ASN A 529 -16.51 -11.42 11.20
C ASN A 529 -16.54 -10.71 12.58
N ALA A 530 -16.16 -9.42 12.63
CA ALA A 530 -15.95 -8.65 13.85
C ALA A 530 -14.86 -9.23 14.77
N ALA A 531 -13.96 -10.06 14.24
CA ALA A 531 -12.81 -10.55 14.97
C ALA A 531 -11.68 -9.50 14.93
N PHE A 532 -10.83 -9.43 15.96
CA PHE A 532 -9.66 -8.55 15.96
C PHE A 532 -8.84 -8.72 14.68
N ALA A 533 -8.46 -7.59 14.09
CA ALA A 533 -7.67 -7.53 12.87
C ALA A 533 -6.36 -6.76 13.09
N GLY A 534 -5.59 -6.67 12.01
CA GLY A 534 -4.39 -5.87 11.91
C GLY A 534 -3.11 -6.57 12.38
N LYS A 535 -2.05 -6.40 11.58
CA LYS A 535 -0.71 -6.91 11.88
C LYS A 535 0.27 -5.75 11.88
N LEU A 536 0.92 -5.48 13.00
CA LEU A 536 1.75 -4.29 13.17
C LEU A 536 3.20 -4.67 13.43
N ASP A 537 4.11 -4.13 12.63
CA ASP A 537 5.54 -4.21 12.86
C ASP A 537 6.07 -2.88 13.38
N ILE A 538 6.30 -2.79 14.68
CA ILE A 538 6.76 -1.58 15.36
C ILE A 538 8.21 -1.83 15.80
N ARG A 539 9.16 -1.30 15.02
CA ARG A 539 10.55 -1.75 15.09
C ARG A 539 11.54 -0.59 15.07
N ASN A 540 12.56 -0.64 15.92
CA ASN A 540 13.68 0.32 15.86
C ASN A 540 13.25 1.80 15.85
N ASN A 541 12.12 2.13 16.49
CA ASN A 541 11.72 3.52 16.68
C ASN A 541 12.40 4.10 17.92
N VAL A 542 12.66 5.41 17.90
CA VAL A 542 13.12 6.18 19.04
C VAL A 542 11.99 7.04 19.55
N VAL A 543 11.69 6.95 20.84
CA VAL A 543 10.68 7.78 21.50
C VAL A 543 11.33 8.57 22.63
N TYR A 544 11.19 9.90 22.61
CA TYR A 544 11.81 10.81 23.57
C TYR A 544 10.79 11.72 24.26
N ASN A 545 11.02 11.97 25.56
CA ASN A 545 10.27 12.93 26.37
C ASN A 545 8.73 12.75 26.30
N PHE A 546 8.27 11.51 26.43
CA PHE A 546 6.85 11.17 26.42
C PHE A 546 6.15 11.59 27.72
N GLY A 547 4.85 11.90 27.64
CA GLY A 547 4.01 12.28 28.77
C GLY A 547 3.42 11.09 29.54
N LYS A 548 2.10 11.11 29.76
CA LYS A 548 1.39 10.10 30.58
C LYS A 548 1.02 8.82 29.84
N ARG A 549 1.30 8.73 28.53
CA ARG A 549 1.09 7.52 27.73
C ARG A 549 2.29 7.27 26.82
N VAL A 550 2.52 6.00 26.49
CA VAL A 550 3.51 5.52 25.52
C VAL A 550 2.79 4.73 24.42
N THR A 551 3.35 3.62 23.92
CA THR A 551 2.59 2.72 23.04
C THR A 551 1.51 1.97 23.83
N ASP A 552 0.28 2.01 23.31
CA ASP A 552 -0.91 1.38 23.88
C ASP A 552 -1.89 0.86 22.81
N GLY A 553 -3.06 0.38 23.21
CA GLY A 553 -4.08 -0.19 22.32
C GLY A 553 -3.88 -1.68 22.01
N GLY A 554 -4.45 -2.13 20.88
CA GLY A 554 -4.28 -3.51 20.45
C GLY A 554 -4.53 -3.80 18.97
N ALA A 555 -3.99 -4.93 18.53
CA ALA A 555 -4.11 -5.47 17.18
C ALA A 555 -4.06 -7.00 17.23
N HIS A 556 -4.49 -7.67 16.16
CA HIS A 556 -4.49 -9.12 16.09
C HIS A 556 -3.10 -9.72 16.32
N GLN A 557 -2.09 -9.14 15.67
CA GLN A 557 -0.68 -9.51 15.82
C GLN A 557 0.20 -8.25 15.88
N GLY A 558 1.00 -8.11 16.93
CA GLY A 558 1.97 -7.00 17.04
C GLY A 558 3.39 -7.50 17.26
N GLN A 559 4.35 -7.00 16.48
CA GLN A 559 5.78 -7.19 16.73
C GLN A 559 6.34 -5.87 17.24
N PHE A 560 6.86 -5.86 18.47
CA PHE A 560 7.42 -4.69 19.13
C PHE A 560 8.89 -4.95 19.43
N VAL A 561 9.77 -4.59 18.48
CA VAL A 561 11.15 -5.10 18.42
C VAL A 561 12.18 -3.98 18.36
N GLY A 562 13.17 -4.01 19.25
CA GLY A 562 14.34 -3.12 19.14
C GLY A 562 14.03 -1.62 19.27
N ASN A 563 12.90 -1.24 19.88
CA ASN A 563 12.55 0.17 20.08
C ASN A 563 13.32 0.74 21.28
N LEU A 564 13.71 2.02 21.20
CA LEU A 564 14.34 2.74 22.32
C LEU A 564 13.42 3.86 22.81
N TYR A 565 13.08 3.83 24.10
CA TYR A 565 12.34 4.90 24.76
C TYR A 565 13.25 5.61 25.74
N LYS A 566 13.56 6.88 25.49
CA LYS A 566 14.41 7.69 26.36
C LYS A 566 13.54 8.64 27.18
N GLN A 567 13.61 8.54 28.50
CA GLN A 567 12.94 9.48 29.39
C GLN A 567 13.51 10.89 29.20
N GLY A 568 12.63 11.88 29.12
CA GLY A 568 12.97 13.30 29.15
C GLY A 568 12.35 14.00 30.36
N PRO A 569 12.46 15.34 30.45
CA PRO A 569 11.95 16.12 31.58
C PRO A 569 10.45 15.94 31.91
N ALA A 570 9.62 15.54 30.95
CA ALA A 570 8.19 15.29 31.13
C ALA A 570 7.86 13.83 31.44
N SER A 571 8.81 12.90 31.33
CA SER A 571 8.59 11.46 31.39
C SER A 571 8.74 10.89 32.79
N ASN A 572 7.82 10.00 33.16
CA ASN A 572 7.89 9.23 34.40
C ASN A 572 7.49 7.75 34.26
N LEU A 573 6.97 7.33 33.10
CA LEU A 573 6.62 5.93 32.85
C LEU A 573 7.89 5.08 32.70
N THR A 574 7.82 3.86 33.19
CA THR A 574 8.94 2.90 33.20
C THR A 574 8.65 1.64 32.39
N TYR A 575 7.81 1.80 31.35
CA TYR A 575 7.47 0.77 30.37
C TYR A 575 7.29 1.39 28.98
N THR A 576 7.41 0.58 27.92
CA THR A 576 7.29 1.05 26.52
C THR A 576 5.97 0.66 25.86
N LEU A 577 5.44 -0.52 26.17
CA LEU A 577 4.18 -1.03 25.62
C LEU A 577 3.24 -1.46 26.76
N ARG A 578 2.03 -0.88 26.75
CA ARG A 578 0.86 -1.35 27.49
C ARG A 578 -0.11 -2.00 26.50
N ALA A 579 -0.04 -3.30 26.32
CA ALA A 579 -0.98 -4.04 25.46
C ALA A 579 -2.36 -4.10 26.15
N GLN A 580 -3.37 -3.47 25.57
CA GLN A 580 -4.70 -3.38 26.18
C GLN A 580 -5.62 -4.51 25.71
N TYR A 581 -6.22 -5.20 26.67
CA TYR A 581 -7.24 -6.24 26.47
C TYR A 581 -8.52 -5.76 27.13
N GLU A 582 -9.25 -4.92 26.40
CA GLU A 582 -10.41 -4.18 26.91
C GLU A 582 -11.71 -4.46 26.15
N ASP A 583 -11.62 -5.09 24.97
CA ASP A 583 -12.75 -5.45 24.13
C ASP A 583 -12.95 -6.97 24.10
N ASP A 584 -14.15 -7.46 24.39
CA ASP A 584 -14.50 -8.90 24.35
C ASP A 584 -14.97 -9.31 22.94
N MET A 585 -14.11 -9.05 21.94
CA MET A 585 -14.36 -9.35 20.53
C MET A 585 -13.78 -10.72 20.12
N PRO A 586 -14.35 -11.39 19.10
CA PRO A 586 -13.78 -12.62 18.55
C PRO A 586 -12.32 -12.49 18.09
N GLY A 587 -11.63 -13.62 17.96
CA GLY A 587 -10.23 -13.66 17.54
C GLY A 587 -9.25 -13.54 18.70
N SER A 588 -8.04 -13.04 18.41
CA SER A 588 -6.96 -12.90 19.39
C SER A 588 -6.19 -11.60 19.21
N GLN A 589 -5.56 -11.12 20.28
CA GLN A 589 -4.54 -10.07 20.24
C GLN A 589 -3.25 -10.61 20.89
N SER A 590 -2.21 -10.82 20.09
CA SER A 590 -0.96 -11.42 20.56
C SER A 590 0.25 -10.61 20.11
N TYR A 591 1.29 -10.58 20.95
CA TYR A 591 2.44 -9.70 20.77
C TYR A 591 3.76 -10.46 20.86
N TYR A 592 4.70 -10.15 19.96
CA TYR A 592 6.10 -10.52 20.07
C TYR A 592 6.88 -9.30 20.54
N CYS A 593 7.50 -9.37 21.74
CA CYS A 593 8.23 -8.27 22.34
C CYS A 593 9.69 -8.66 22.59
N ALA A 594 10.63 -8.00 21.92
CA ALA A 594 12.04 -8.37 21.96
C ALA A 594 13.00 -7.18 21.80
N GLY A 595 14.11 -7.18 22.53
CA GLY A 595 15.23 -6.26 22.30
C GLY A 595 14.94 -4.77 22.56
N ASN A 596 13.85 -4.41 23.24
CA ASN A 596 13.51 -3.02 23.51
C ASN A 596 14.32 -2.49 24.69
N ALA A 597 14.59 -1.19 24.69
CA ALA A 597 15.39 -0.55 25.72
C ALA A 597 14.77 0.74 26.24
N MET A 598 14.98 1.01 27.53
CA MET A 598 14.73 2.28 28.18
C MET A 598 15.95 2.60 29.06
N PRO A 599 16.92 3.39 28.56
CA PRO A 599 18.17 3.66 29.26
C PRO A 599 17.96 4.10 30.71
N GLY A 600 18.71 3.48 31.63
CA GLY A 600 18.57 3.67 33.08
C GLY A 600 17.54 2.78 33.77
N LEU A 601 16.72 2.03 33.02
CA LEU A 601 15.68 1.16 33.57
C LEU A 601 15.77 -0.29 33.07
N PHE A 602 15.91 -0.50 31.76
CA PHE A 602 16.14 -1.82 31.14
C PHE A 602 16.77 -1.68 29.76
N ASP A 603 17.37 -2.76 29.28
CA ASP A 603 17.99 -2.85 27.94
C ASP A 603 17.44 -4.03 27.14
N GLY A 604 17.94 -4.20 25.92
CA GLY A 604 17.49 -5.28 25.03
C GLY A 604 17.82 -6.70 25.50
N THR A 605 18.66 -6.86 26.53
CA THR A 605 19.00 -8.16 27.14
C THR A 605 18.19 -8.46 28.40
N SER A 606 17.51 -7.45 28.93
CA SER A 606 16.62 -7.57 30.08
C SER A 606 15.39 -8.42 29.74
N GLU A 607 14.73 -8.97 30.76
CA GLU A 607 13.40 -9.59 30.60
C GLU A 607 12.43 -8.58 29.97
N GLN A 608 11.81 -8.94 28.85
CA GLN A 608 10.98 -8.03 28.07
C GLN A 608 9.52 -7.99 28.56
N PHE A 609 9.02 -9.11 29.11
CA PHE A 609 7.71 -9.25 29.76
C PHE A 609 7.76 -10.41 30.77
N VAL A 610 6.85 -10.45 31.73
CA VAL A 610 6.79 -11.52 32.75
C VAL A 610 5.70 -12.54 32.39
N GLY A 611 6.05 -13.83 32.26
CA GLY A 611 5.08 -14.90 32.03
C GLY A 611 4.25 -14.67 30.75
N ASP A 612 2.93 -14.53 30.88
CA ASP A 612 2.03 -14.16 29.75
C ASP A 612 1.83 -12.63 29.64
N GLY A 613 2.80 -11.84 30.09
CA GLY A 613 2.75 -10.38 30.17
C GLY A 613 1.82 -9.80 31.23
N THR A 614 1.02 -10.62 31.91
CA THR A 614 0.18 -10.16 33.03
C THR A 614 1.04 -10.01 34.28
N GLY A 615 0.95 -8.86 34.96
CA GLY A 615 1.60 -8.64 36.25
C GLY A 615 2.41 -7.36 36.32
N LYS A 616 3.74 -7.48 36.29
CA LYS A 616 4.69 -6.37 36.49
C LYS A 616 4.39 -5.22 35.52
N LYS A 617 4.06 -4.03 36.04
CA LYS A 617 3.67 -2.83 35.27
C LYS A 617 4.72 -1.71 35.27
N ALA A 618 5.90 -1.97 35.84
CA ALA A 618 6.97 -0.99 36.01
C ALA A 618 8.33 -1.65 35.78
N ASN A 619 9.26 -0.90 35.19
CA ASN A 619 10.61 -1.35 34.82
C ASN A 619 10.57 -2.63 33.96
N ILE A 620 9.75 -2.59 32.91
CA ILE A 620 9.51 -3.71 31.98
C ILE A 620 9.21 -3.15 30.60
N ALA A 621 9.64 -3.81 29.52
CA ALA A 621 9.36 -3.32 28.17
C ALA A 621 7.86 -3.41 27.85
N CYS A 622 7.29 -4.60 28.01
CA CYS A 622 5.93 -4.91 27.58
C CYS A 622 5.14 -5.57 28.71
N TRP A 623 3.87 -5.19 28.84
CA TRP A 623 2.94 -5.85 29.75
C TRP A 623 1.51 -5.85 29.20
N ALA A 624 0.71 -6.80 29.65
CA ALA A 624 -0.69 -6.97 29.30
C ALA A 624 -1.59 -6.32 30.36
N ASP A 625 -2.39 -5.35 29.94
CA ASP A 625 -3.43 -4.74 30.74
C ASP A 625 -4.78 -5.35 30.43
N VAL A 626 -5.20 -6.29 31.28
CA VAL A 626 -6.42 -7.07 31.08
C VAL A 626 -7.54 -6.49 31.95
N THR A 627 -8.59 -5.99 31.31
CA THR A 627 -9.78 -5.47 31.99
C THR A 627 -11.03 -6.32 31.72
N ILE A 628 -10.91 -7.37 30.91
CA ILE A 628 -11.98 -8.33 30.60
C ILE A 628 -11.78 -9.67 31.33
N GLY A 629 -12.87 -10.41 31.50
CA GLY A 629 -12.93 -11.59 32.38
C GLY A 629 -12.22 -12.85 31.88
N ASN A 630 -12.03 -13.03 30.56
CA ASN A 630 -11.42 -14.26 30.04
C ASN A 630 -10.66 -14.05 28.72
N VAL A 631 -9.33 -13.87 28.79
CA VAL A 631 -8.44 -13.92 27.62
C VAL A 631 -7.82 -15.33 27.55
N THR A 632 -8.33 -16.17 26.66
CA THR A 632 -7.97 -17.61 26.58
C THR A 632 -6.78 -17.92 25.68
N TYR A 633 -6.28 -16.94 24.94
CA TYR A 633 -5.14 -17.07 24.04
C TYR A 633 -3.87 -16.46 24.65
N GLN A 634 -2.71 -16.86 24.13
CA GLN A 634 -1.40 -16.36 24.56
C GLN A 634 -1.25 -14.88 24.18
N LYS A 635 -0.93 -14.04 25.15
CA LYS A 635 -0.81 -12.59 24.98
C LYS A 635 0.57 -12.20 24.46
N PHE A 636 1.62 -12.85 24.98
CA PHE A 636 2.99 -12.65 24.51
C PHE A 636 3.61 -13.96 24.04
N VAL A 637 4.19 -13.97 22.83
CA VAL A 637 4.77 -15.14 22.18
C VAL A 637 6.30 -15.03 22.06
N GLU A 638 6.98 -16.17 21.90
CA GLU A 638 8.44 -16.23 21.83
C GLU A 638 9.01 -16.02 20.41
N GLN A 639 8.18 -16.15 19.37
CA GLN A 639 8.59 -16.06 17.98
C GLN A 639 7.83 -14.96 17.23
N PRO A 640 8.45 -14.31 16.24
CA PRO A 640 7.76 -13.36 15.39
C PRO A 640 6.61 -14.03 14.62
N PHE A 641 5.56 -13.26 14.32
CA PHE A 641 4.39 -13.72 13.56
C PHE A 641 4.63 -13.73 12.06
N PHE A 642 5.48 -12.82 11.56
CA PHE A 642 5.74 -12.63 10.15
C PHE A 642 7.10 -11.96 9.90
N GLU A 643 7.65 -12.16 8.70
CA GLU A 643 8.90 -11.54 8.25
C GLU A 643 8.72 -10.02 8.15
N PRO A 644 9.56 -9.21 8.81
CA PRO A 644 9.41 -7.77 8.76
C PRO A 644 9.82 -7.10 7.45
N PHE A 645 10.75 -7.69 6.70
CA PHE A 645 11.39 -7.03 5.55
C PHE A 645 12.05 -5.70 5.91
N VAL A 646 12.65 -5.64 7.10
CA VAL A 646 13.37 -4.48 7.63
C VAL A 646 14.70 -4.97 8.21
N GLU A 647 15.81 -4.35 7.81
CA GLU A 647 17.10 -4.55 8.46
C GLU A 647 16.97 -4.12 9.92
N THR A 648 17.04 -5.09 10.84
CA THR A 648 16.78 -4.88 12.26
C THR A 648 18.08 -4.69 13.02
N GLN A 649 18.18 -3.62 13.80
CA GLN A 649 19.32 -3.39 14.68
C GLN A 649 18.92 -3.54 16.16
N SER A 650 19.91 -3.55 17.05
CA SER A 650 19.64 -3.40 18.49
C SER A 650 19.03 -2.01 18.75
N ALA A 651 18.35 -1.85 19.89
CA ALA A 651 17.76 -0.55 20.25
C ALA A 651 18.81 0.58 20.36
N THR A 652 20.05 0.26 20.76
CA THR A 652 21.14 1.24 20.85
C THR A 652 21.64 1.66 19.48
N GLU A 653 21.80 0.72 18.54
CA GLU A 653 22.18 1.03 17.15
C GLU A 653 21.07 1.81 16.42
N ALA A 654 19.82 1.40 16.62
CA ALA A 654 18.66 2.11 16.09
C ALA A 654 18.65 3.57 16.58
N TYR A 655 18.96 3.82 17.85
CA TYR A 655 19.05 5.18 18.37
C TYR A 655 20.05 6.06 17.62
N LYS A 656 21.25 5.52 17.34
CA LYS A 656 22.28 6.25 16.58
C LYS A 656 21.82 6.56 15.16
N ARG A 657 21.24 5.57 14.47
CA ARG A 657 20.76 5.70 13.08
C ARG A 657 19.58 6.66 12.98
N VAL A 658 18.57 6.52 13.82
CA VAL A 658 17.36 7.38 13.81
C VAL A 658 17.69 8.85 14.05
N LEU A 659 18.57 9.15 15.01
CA LEU A 659 18.97 10.55 15.26
C LEU A 659 19.85 11.15 14.17
N SER A 660 20.45 10.30 13.33
CA SER A 660 21.25 10.72 12.19
C SER A 660 20.42 10.81 10.90
N ASP A 661 19.17 10.33 10.92
CA ASP A 661 18.44 10.03 9.69
C ASP A 661 16.92 9.87 9.85
N SER A 662 16.28 10.84 10.50
CA SER A 662 14.81 10.89 10.62
C SER A 662 14.26 12.29 10.34
N GLY A 663 13.01 12.31 9.85
CA GLY A 663 12.35 13.54 9.42
C GLY A 663 12.89 14.03 8.08
N VAL A 664 12.57 15.29 7.74
CA VAL A 664 12.98 15.85 6.46
C VAL A 664 14.44 16.30 6.52
N SER A 665 15.30 15.61 5.78
CA SER A 665 16.73 15.95 5.63
C SER A 665 17.06 16.72 4.35
N GLN A 666 16.28 16.50 3.28
CA GLN A 666 16.41 17.17 1.99
C GLN A 666 15.23 18.14 1.71
N PRO A 667 15.48 19.31 1.09
CA PRO A 667 16.79 19.85 0.70
C PRO A 667 17.68 20.22 1.91
N VAL A 668 17.06 20.55 3.04
CA VAL A 668 17.76 20.80 4.31
C VAL A 668 16.91 20.33 5.48
N GLN A 669 17.55 20.01 6.61
CA GLN A 669 16.87 19.87 7.90
C GLN A 669 16.64 21.25 8.51
N ASP A 670 15.46 21.50 9.05
CA ASP A 670 15.07 22.81 9.58
C ASP A 670 15.44 22.95 11.07
N GLU A 671 15.37 24.18 11.61
CA GLU A 671 15.84 24.46 12.97
C GLU A 671 14.98 23.77 14.03
N HIS A 672 13.70 23.56 13.74
CA HIS A 672 12.82 22.76 14.58
C HIS A 672 13.30 21.31 14.69
N ASP A 673 13.45 20.59 13.58
CA ASP A 673 13.86 19.17 13.60
C ASP A 673 15.29 19.01 14.18
N LYS A 674 16.21 19.94 13.88
CA LYS A 674 17.56 19.97 14.48
C LYS A 674 17.51 20.09 16.00
N ARG A 675 16.66 20.99 16.53
CA ARG A 675 16.46 21.15 17.97
C ARG A 675 15.94 19.87 18.60
N ILE A 676 14.94 19.23 18.00
CA ILE A 676 14.34 17.99 18.51
C ILE A 676 15.38 16.86 18.61
N ILE A 677 16.24 16.72 17.61
CA ILE A 677 17.35 15.76 17.64
C ILE A 677 18.33 16.09 18.77
N ASN A 678 18.72 17.36 18.91
CA ASN A 678 19.66 17.80 19.95
C ASN A 678 19.09 17.61 21.38
N GLU A 679 17.81 17.93 21.59
CA GLU A 679 17.10 17.69 22.84
C GLU A 679 17.04 16.19 23.16
N THR A 680 16.79 15.36 22.14
CA THR A 680 16.81 13.90 22.29
C THR A 680 18.21 13.37 22.64
N LEU A 681 19.27 13.89 22.04
CA LEU A 681 20.67 13.52 22.35
C LEU A 681 21.04 13.90 23.78
N THR A 682 20.82 15.16 24.15
CA THR A 682 21.22 15.71 25.44
C THR A 682 20.29 15.32 26.59
N GLY A 683 19.11 14.79 26.30
CA GLY A 683 18.11 14.47 27.32
C GLY A 683 17.49 15.72 27.95
N THR A 684 17.43 16.82 27.19
CA THR A 684 16.93 18.12 27.65
C THR A 684 15.65 18.54 26.92
N ALA A 685 15.02 19.62 27.38
CA ALA A 685 13.94 20.27 26.66
C ALA A 685 14.11 21.79 26.77
N THR A 686 14.13 22.51 25.64
CA THR A 686 14.39 23.96 25.61
C THR A 686 13.17 24.75 26.07
N TYR A 687 11.98 24.38 25.59
CA TYR A 687 10.74 25.13 25.82
C TYR A 687 9.80 24.42 26.80
N THR A 688 8.76 25.13 27.23
CA THR A 688 7.76 24.64 28.18
C THR A 688 6.39 25.06 27.70
N GLY A 689 5.41 24.15 27.73
CA GLY A 689 4.03 24.47 27.34
C GLY A 689 3.46 25.61 28.16
N SER A 690 2.89 26.61 27.49
CA SER A 690 2.40 27.84 28.14
C SER A 690 1.17 27.64 29.02
N VAL A 691 0.43 26.54 28.84
CA VAL A 691 -0.77 26.22 29.61
C VAL A 691 -0.50 25.08 30.58
N GLY A 692 0.06 23.97 30.09
CA GLY A 692 0.33 22.77 30.88
C GLY A 692 1.58 22.85 31.75
N GLY A 693 2.49 23.79 31.49
CA GLY A 693 3.72 23.98 32.27
C GLY A 693 4.71 22.81 32.16
N ARG A 694 4.57 21.94 31.15
CA ARG A 694 5.40 20.75 30.97
C ARG A 694 6.57 21.04 30.03
N LYS A 695 7.77 20.68 30.48
CA LYS A 695 9.00 20.86 29.69
C LYS A 695 8.98 20.00 28.42
N GLY A 696 9.09 20.67 27.28
CA GLY A 696 9.06 20.07 25.97
C GLY A 696 7.71 19.53 25.54
N ILE A 697 6.62 19.71 26.29
CA ILE A 697 5.26 19.35 25.82
C ILE A 697 4.51 20.67 25.64
N ILE A 698 4.43 21.14 24.41
CA ILE A 698 3.94 22.49 24.10
C ILE A 698 2.43 22.51 23.91
N ASP A 699 1.82 23.67 24.12
CA ASP A 699 0.36 23.87 24.01
C ASP A 699 0.01 24.75 22.80
N ASN A 700 0.98 25.55 22.34
CA ASN A 700 0.83 26.42 21.19
C ASN A 700 2.15 26.52 20.41
N PRO A 701 2.15 26.65 19.07
CA PRO A 701 3.38 26.90 18.32
C PRO A 701 4.15 28.13 18.80
N LYS A 702 3.48 29.13 19.40
CA LYS A 702 4.14 30.31 19.99
C LYS A 702 5.05 29.98 21.18
N ASP A 703 4.86 28.84 21.84
CA ASP A 703 5.71 28.39 22.95
C ASP A 703 7.16 28.18 22.52
N VAL A 704 7.36 27.93 21.21
CA VAL A 704 8.68 27.72 20.58
C VAL A 704 9.05 28.84 19.60
N GLY A 705 8.31 29.96 19.61
CA GLY A 705 8.53 31.10 18.70
C GLY A 705 7.74 31.05 17.39
N GLY A 706 6.97 29.99 17.14
CA GLY A 706 6.21 29.79 15.90
C GLY A 706 7.01 29.09 14.81
N LEU A 707 6.47 29.09 13.58
CA LEU A 707 7.21 28.61 12.41
C LEU A 707 8.39 29.55 12.15
N GLU A 708 9.58 28.96 12.01
CA GLU A 708 10.74 29.68 11.51
C GLU A 708 10.51 30.22 10.09
N GLU A 709 11.37 31.14 9.65
CA GLU A 709 11.28 31.68 8.28
C GLU A 709 11.50 30.57 7.23
N PHE A 710 10.53 30.47 6.30
CA PHE A 710 10.57 29.63 5.10
C PHE A 710 10.36 30.54 3.88
N PRO A 711 11.44 31.20 3.39
CA PRO A 711 11.34 32.14 2.29
C PRO A 711 10.81 31.45 1.02
N THR A 712 10.09 32.22 0.19
CA THR A 712 9.69 31.74 -1.14
C THR A 712 10.92 31.76 -2.05
N VAL A 713 11.37 30.57 -2.45
CA VAL A 713 12.47 30.39 -3.40
C VAL A 713 11.93 29.72 -4.65
N LYS A 714 12.28 30.24 -5.83
CA LYS A 714 11.89 29.65 -7.12
C LYS A 714 13.13 29.16 -7.84
N ARG A 715 13.02 27.99 -8.47
CA ARG A 715 14.04 27.48 -9.39
C ARG A 715 14.18 28.42 -10.60
N SER A 716 15.40 28.56 -11.09
CA SER A 716 15.66 29.20 -12.39
C SER A 716 14.95 28.41 -13.49
N ALA A 717 14.53 29.10 -14.56
CA ALA A 717 14.02 28.43 -15.76
C ALA A 717 15.08 27.56 -16.46
N GLU A 718 16.37 27.80 -16.17
CA GLU A 718 17.50 27.02 -16.68
C GLU A 718 17.79 25.76 -15.84
N TRP A 719 17.10 25.56 -14.72
CA TRP A 719 17.29 24.36 -13.89
C TRP A 719 16.75 23.10 -14.56
N ASP A 720 15.61 23.22 -15.22
CA ASP A 720 14.85 22.17 -15.91
C ASP A 720 14.18 22.85 -17.10
N ALA A 721 14.97 23.03 -18.17
CA ALA A 721 14.59 23.87 -19.31
C ALA A 721 13.60 23.17 -20.25
N ASP A 722 13.64 21.85 -20.32
CA ASP A 722 12.71 21.05 -21.13
C ASP A 722 11.43 20.67 -20.38
N GLY A 723 11.42 20.85 -19.06
CA GLY A 723 10.26 20.71 -18.20
C GLY A 723 9.88 19.27 -17.89
N ASP A 724 10.82 18.34 -17.98
CA ASP A 724 10.63 16.94 -17.65
C ASP A 724 10.71 16.66 -16.14
N GLY A 725 11.04 17.67 -15.32
CA GLY A 725 11.17 17.61 -13.86
C GLY A 725 12.48 17.01 -13.36
N ILE A 726 13.43 16.77 -14.26
CA ILE A 726 14.82 16.43 -13.98
C ILE A 726 15.64 17.70 -14.18
N ALA A 727 16.69 17.88 -13.38
CA ALA A 727 17.57 19.01 -13.60
C ALA A 727 18.46 18.79 -14.84
N ASP A 728 18.71 19.82 -15.65
CA ASP A 728 19.49 19.74 -16.90
C ASP A 728 20.94 19.23 -16.68
N TRP A 729 21.47 19.33 -15.45
CA TRP A 729 22.78 18.80 -15.09
C TRP A 729 22.80 17.29 -14.80
N TRP A 730 21.63 16.64 -14.69
CA TRP A 730 21.53 15.22 -14.40
C TRP A 730 22.15 14.39 -15.53
N ASP A 731 22.91 13.36 -15.17
CA ASP A 731 23.68 12.54 -16.12
C ASP A 731 22.85 11.51 -16.91
N GLY A 732 21.53 11.46 -16.66
CA GLY A 732 20.63 10.50 -17.28
C GLY A 732 20.66 9.11 -16.63
N SER A 733 21.36 8.93 -15.51
CA SER A 733 21.40 7.65 -14.81
C SER A 733 20.05 7.31 -14.17
N THR A 734 19.71 6.02 -14.14
CA THR A 734 18.46 5.53 -13.51
C THR A 734 18.63 5.26 -12.02
N GLY A 735 19.86 5.32 -11.50
CA GLY A 735 20.16 4.95 -10.10
C GLY A 735 20.07 3.45 -9.80
N GLY A 736 19.92 2.59 -10.82
CA GLY A 736 19.91 1.13 -10.66
C GLY A 736 18.94 0.42 -11.61
N GLU A 737 18.93 -0.91 -11.57
CA GLU A 737 18.00 -1.72 -12.36
C GLU A 737 16.54 -1.50 -11.92
N GLY A 738 15.64 -1.42 -12.91
CA GLY A 738 14.20 -1.33 -12.68
C GLY A 738 13.65 0.07 -12.38
N TYR A 739 14.52 1.08 -12.25
CA TYR A 739 14.14 2.50 -12.12
C TYR A 739 14.20 3.23 -13.47
N ASP A 740 13.40 4.28 -13.63
CA ASP A 740 13.50 5.23 -14.74
C ASP A 740 14.48 6.39 -14.41
N VAL A 741 14.74 7.26 -15.40
CA VAL A 741 15.72 8.37 -15.25
C VAL A 741 15.29 9.36 -14.16
N ILE A 742 14.01 9.71 -14.11
CA ILE A 742 13.51 10.63 -13.08
C ILE A 742 13.61 9.99 -11.70
N GLU A 743 13.36 8.70 -11.55
CA GLU A 743 13.59 8.00 -10.28
C GLU A 743 15.06 8.03 -9.88
N GLY A 744 16.00 7.86 -10.82
CA GLY A 744 17.43 8.03 -10.57
C GLY A 744 17.78 9.40 -9.99
N TYR A 745 17.23 10.46 -10.58
CA TYR A 745 17.36 11.84 -10.11
C TYR A 745 16.70 12.03 -8.74
N LEU A 746 15.46 11.56 -8.55
CA LEU A 746 14.75 11.69 -7.28
C LEU A 746 15.44 10.96 -6.12
N ASN A 747 16.06 9.83 -6.40
CA ASN A 747 16.85 9.07 -5.42
C ASN A 747 18.13 9.82 -5.06
N PHE A 748 18.84 10.40 -6.05
CA PHE A 748 19.98 11.27 -5.78
C PHE A 748 19.60 12.46 -4.90
N MET A 749 18.51 13.16 -5.25
CA MET A 749 18.03 14.32 -4.50
C MET A 749 17.53 13.96 -3.09
N ALA A 750 17.19 12.70 -2.82
CA ALA A 750 16.74 12.25 -1.49
C ALA A 750 17.91 11.85 -0.59
N ASP A 751 19.03 11.43 -1.17
CA ASP A 751 20.27 11.17 -0.45
C ASP A 751 20.92 12.50 -0.01
N PRO A 752 21.72 12.51 1.07
CA PRO A 752 22.61 13.63 1.36
C PRO A 752 23.51 13.93 0.16
N HIS A 753 23.55 15.19 -0.29
CA HIS A 753 24.33 15.58 -1.45
C HIS A 753 24.85 17.02 -1.35
N VAL A 754 25.79 17.35 -2.23
CA VAL A 754 26.28 18.72 -2.46
C VAL A 754 26.35 19.04 -3.95
N PHE A 755 26.23 20.32 -4.25
CA PHE A 755 26.48 20.89 -5.56
C PHE A 755 27.82 21.64 -5.54
N VAL A 756 28.61 21.50 -6.60
CA VAL A 756 29.91 22.19 -6.73
C VAL A 756 30.17 22.54 -8.18
N ALA A 757 30.76 23.71 -8.44
CA ALA A 757 31.16 24.07 -9.79
C ALA A 757 32.37 23.22 -10.25
N PRO A 758 32.61 23.06 -11.57
CA PRO A 758 33.86 22.49 -12.07
C PRO A 758 35.09 23.24 -11.52
N GLU A 759 36.18 22.51 -11.28
CA GLU A 759 37.44 23.03 -10.76
C GLU A 759 37.32 23.83 -9.44
N SER A 760 36.30 23.51 -8.64
CA SER A 760 35.99 24.19 -7.38
C SER A 760 35.90 23.20 -6.21
N SER A 761 35.83 23.71 -4.99
CA SER A 761 35.74 22.90 -3.78
C SER A 761 34.49 23.22 -2.97
N VAL A 762 33.96 22.22 -2.27
CA VAL A 762 32.83 22.36 -1.34
C VAL A 762 33.12 21.56 -0.07
N GLU A 763 32.67 22.08 1.08
CA GLU A 763 32.75 21.37 2.35
C GLU A 763 31.52 20.49 2.56
N ILE A 764 31.74 19.29 3.08
CA ILE A 764 30.74 18.31 3.45
C ILE A 764 30.76 18.15 4.97
N ASP A 765 29.63 18.40 5.63
CA ASP A 765 29.45 18.14 7.06
C ASP A 765 29.16 16.65 7.29
N LEU A 766 30.22 15.87 7.53
CA LEU A 766 30.10 14.45 7.85
C LEU A 766 29.48 14.24 9.25
N GLY A 767 29.69 15.17 10.17
CA GLY A 767 29.11 15.14 11.51
C GLY A 767 27.58 15.12 11.47
N ALA A 768 26.96 15.88 10.56
CA ALA A 768 25.51 15.85 10.35
C ALA A 768 24.97 14.47 9.93
N LEU A 769 25.79 13.63 9.28
CA LEU A 769 25.42 12.28 8.87
C LEU A 769 25.49 11.24 10.00
N ALA A 770 26.08 11.61 11.13
CA ALA A 770 26.36 10.71 12.24
C ALA A 770 26.01 11.35 13.60
N ARG A 771 25.00 12.24 13.65
CA ARG A 771 24.61 12.98 14.87
C ARG A 771 24.38 12.07 16.09
N GLY A 772 23.88 10.86 15.86
CA GLY A 772 23.61 9.88 16.91
C GLY A 772 24.83 9.09 17.39
N PHE A 773 25.93 9.09 16.64
CA PHE A 773 27.12 8.28 16.92
C PHE A 773 28.04 8.93 17.94
N VAL A 774 28.78 8.11 18.70
CA VAL A 774 29.61 8.55 19.81
C VAL A 774 31.06 8.72 19.36
N GLU A 775 31.52 9.96 19.26
CA GLU A 775 32.87 10.30 18.75
C GLU A 775 33.15 9.66 17.37
N PRO A 776 32.33 9.94 16.34
CA PRO A 776 32.42 9.27 15.05
C PRO A 776 33.70 9.64 14.30
N THR A 777 34.25 8.65 13.62
CA THR A 777 35.30 8.76 12.62
C THR A 777 34.75 8.38 11.25
N PHE A 778 35.38 8.93 10.20
CA PHE A 778 34.84 8.85 8.86
C PHE A 778 35.90 8.46 7.83
N THR A 779 35.48 7.64 6.87
CA THR A 779 36.17 7.49 5.59
C THR A 779 35.19 7.76 4.45
N VAL A 780 35.72 8.29 3.35
CA VAL A 780 34.91 8.60 2.16
C VAL A 780 35.59 7.99 0.94
N GLU A 781 34.85 7.17 0.22
CA GLU A 781 35.33 6.44 -0.95
C GLU A 781 34.41 6.70 -2.16
N GLY A 782 34.88 6.34 -3.36
CA GLY A 782 34.08 6.41 -4.60
C GLY A 782 34.26 7.69 -5.43
N ALA A 783 35.13 8.62 -5.03
CA ALA A 783 35.39 9.83 -5.82
C ALA A 783 36.18 9.50 -7.11
N THR A 784 35.56 9.78 -8.25
CA THR A 784 36.07 9.57 -9.62
C THR A 784 36.12 10.87 -10.43
N LEU A 785 35.22 11.82 -10.16
CA LEU A 785 35.13 13.14 -10.80
C LEU A 785 35.91 14.24 -10.06
N GLY A 786 36.58 13.88 -8.97
CA GLY A 786 37.27 14.81 -8.10
C GLY A 786 38.25 14.15 -7.14
N SER A 787 38.40 14.74 -5.96
CA SER A 787 39.11 14.15 -4.83
C SER A 787 38.46 14.60 -3.52
N VAL A 788 38.46 13.73 -2.52
CA VAL A 788 37.94 14.02 -1.18
C VAL A 788 39.08 13.99 -0.17
N GLN A 789 39.14 15.02 0.67
CA GLN A 789 40.03 15.06 1.83
C GLN A 789 39.19 15.12 3.11
N VAL A 790 39.28 14.09 3.95
CA VAL A 790 38.59 14.02 5.24
C VAL A 790 39.48 14.64 6.33
N SER A 791 38.90 15.51 7.15
CA SER A 791 39.54 16.14 8.32
C SER A 791 38.54 16.22 9.47
N GLY A 792 38.60 15.25 10.38
CA GLY A 792 37.65 15.15 11.50
C GLY A 792 36.23 14.87 11.00
N SER A 793 35.27 15.70 11.41
CA SER A 793 33.84 15.60 11.02
C SER A 793 33.50 16.36 9.73
N THR A 794 34.50 16.81 8.98
CA THR A 794 34.33 17.55 7.73
C THR A 794 35.12 16.86 6.62
N ALA A 795 34.59 16.88 5.40
CA ALA A 795 35.36 16.56 4.21
C ALA A 795 35.37 17.73 3.23
N THR A 796 36.48 17.95 2.55
CA THR A 796 36.55 18.87 1.40
C THR A 796 36.53 18.05 0.13
N TYR A 797 35.48 18.21 -0.67
CA TYR A 797 35.42 17.68 -2.02
C TYR A 797 35.98 18.72 -2.99
N THR A 798 36.87 18.34 -3.89
CA THR A 798 37.39 19.20 -4.97
C THR A 798 37.12 18.55 -6.32
N SER A 799 36.35 19.23 -7.15
CA SER A 799 35.94 18.73 -8.47
C SER A 799 37.05 18.89 -9.51
N LYS A 800 37.04 18.02 -10.52
CA LYS A 800 37.94 18.10 -11.70
C LYS A 800 37.19 18.24 -13.02
N GLY A 801 35.93 17.82 -13.07
CA GLY A 801 35.09 17.90 -14.27
C GLY A 801 33.62 17.75 -13.92
N ALA A 802 32.76 18.19 -14.84
CA ALA A 802 31.31 18.11 -14.67
C ALA A 802 30.81 16.66 -14.68
N GLY A 803 29.68 16.42 -14.01
CA GLY A 803 29.04 15.12 -13.92
C GLY A 803 28.47 14.85 -12.53
N VAL A 804 27.87 13.67 -12.37
CA VAL A 804 27.29 13.22 -11.11
C VAL A 804 28.05 11.99 -10.61
N GLU A 805 28.32 11.93 -9.32
CA GLU A 805 28.83 10.72 -8.68
C GLU A 805 28.21 10.47 -7.31
N ARG A 806 28.32 9.22 -6.85
CA ARG A 806 27.86 8.80 -5.51
C ARG A 806 29.06 8.27 -4.73
N LEU A 807 29.37 8.95 -3.65
CA LEU A 807 30.36 8.56 -2.67
C LEU A 807 29.73 7.60 -1.65
N ILE A 808 30.58 6.83 -0.97
CA ILE A 808 30.21 6.07 0.23
C ILE A 808 30.92 6.69 1.43
N VAL A 809 30.13 7.18 2.38
CA VAL A 809 30.61 7.66 3.67
C VAL A 809 30.50 6.51 4.66
N ALA A 810 31.63 5.96 5.11
CA ALA A 810 31.65 5.00 6.20
C ALA A 810 31.84 5.73 7.54
N ILE A 811 31.02 5.35 8.50
CA ILE A 811 30.97 5.89 9.86
C ILE A 811 31.35 4.76 10.80
N GLU A 812 32.36 5.00 11.65
CA GLU A 812 32.70 4.13 12.77
C GLU A 812 32.89 4.97 14.03
N ASP A 813 32.30 4.56 15.14
CA ASP A 813 32.32 5.32 16.38
C ASP A 813 33.09 4.63 17.50
N ALA A 814 33.34 5.34 18.60
CA ALA A 814 34.17 4.83 19.71
C ALA A 814 33.56 3.63 20.45
N GLU A 815 32.27 3.33 20.21
CA GLU A 815 31.57 2.17 20.77
C GLU A 815 31.56 0.97 19.80
N GLY A 816 32.16 1.11 18.61
CA GLY A 816 32.29 0.05 17.61
C GLY A 816 31.10 -0.07 16.66
N SER A 817 30.16 0.89 16.69
CA SER A 817 29.04 0.94 15.75
C SER A 817 29.54 1.30 14.36
N LYS A 818 28.98 0.65 13.33
CA LYS A 818 29.36 0.88 11.93
C LYS A 818 28.15 1.14 11.06
N TRP A 819 28.26 2.11 10.16
CA TRP A 819 27.23 2.38 9.17
C TRP A 819 27.84 3.01 7.92
N SER A 820 27.35 2.63 6.74
CA SER A 820 27.75 3.22 5.47
C SER A 820 26.55 3.91 4.83
N ARG A 821 26.77 5.11 4.31
CA ARG A 821 25.72 5.94 3.71
C ARG A 821 26.12 6.37 2.30
N PRO A 822 25.17 6.39 1.34
CA PRO A 822 25.39 7.07 0.08
C PRO A 822 25.50 8.58 0.32
N PHE A 823 26.32 9.24 -0.48
CA PHE A 823 26.43 10.70 -0.52
C PHE A 823 26.62 11.18 -1.96
N GLY A 824 25.70 12.01 -2.45
CA GLY A 824 25.73 12.51 -3.82
C GLY A 824 26.67 13.70 -4.00
N VAL A 825 27.34 13.77 -5.15
CA VAL A 825 28.02 14.99 -5.61
C VAL A 825 27.59 15.25 -7.05
N ALA A 826 27.06 16.44 -7.31
CA ALA A 826 26.79 16.90 -8.67
C ALA A 826 27.67 18.11 -8.98
N VAL A 827 28.44 17.97 -10.06
CA VAL A 827 29.39 18.97 -10.55
C VAL A 827 28.84 19.59 -11.83
N PHE A 828 28.46 20.87 -11.79
CA PHE A 828 27.91 21.57 -12.96
C PHE A 828 28.09 23.09 -12.85
N GLU A 829 28.06 23.76 -14.00
CA GLU A 829 28.14 25.22 -14.08
C GLU A 829 26.95 25.87 -13.37
N GLY A 830 27.19 26.93 -12.61
CA GLY A 830 26.13 27.60 -11.83
C GLY A 830 25.74 26.90 -10.52
N ALA A 831 26.39 25.79 -10.15
CA ALA A 831 26.14 25.10 -8.88
C ALA A 831 26.26 26.01 -7.62
N GLY A 832 27.10 27.04 -7.68
CA GLY A 832 27.24 28.03 -6.59
C GLY A 832 26.07 29.00 -6.45
N GLU A 833 25.13 29.01 -7.39
CA GLU A 833 23.92 29.84 -7.38
C GLU A 833 22.68 29.07 -6.91
N VAL A 834 22.84 27.79 -6.59
CA VAL A 834 21.75 26.92 -6.14
C VAL A 834 21.53 27.13 -4.64
N GLU A 835 20.47 27.86 -4.29
CA GLU A 835 20.00 28.07 -2.91
C GLU A 835 19.04 26.99 -2.41
#